data_AF-D3BA35-F1
#
_entry.id   AF-D3BA35-F1
#
_cell.length_a   1.000
_cell.length_b   1.000
_cell.length_c   1.000
_cell.angle_alpha   90.00
_cell.angle_beta   90.00
_cell.angle_gamma   90.00
#
_symmetry.space_group_name_H-M   'P 1'
#
loop_
_entity.id
_entity.type
_entity.pdbx_description
1 polymer ?
#
loop_
_entity_poly.entity_id
_entity_poly.type
_entity_poly.pdbx_seq_one_letter_code
_entity_poly.pdbx_strand_id
1 'polypeptide(L)'
;MKAFFNKLLTSDKNNNNHKQNQRCLADSLKKDEKKMNHIYFDHRCTNNKLNINDRLFMNEIYSGRQQRLNSSSSRQSDYLACLSNTKCALESPETKAARENQDSHLLQTKLVELNSFIKLNNYTEMKNLLDDLMVIVNDTTLMEELVDLKCHLLLNDILVRNEQTIMAPRKKSRSWRREDTLDQIFLSVIYILNQICSTQTNWIFSIKSPYDLRRIHKLYEFIGELGSVSLFIFIKVLSACIHPPDPNDVQTIQKSIEIKNTQYPLFQINHCNNHHNLKALLLNAPKLIEKTCLLLEKSTNPKWIPPSLRQNNGFTNGGDWDSLDSYVPMHFNNDHILMIFQELNLDSEGIEPSTYLKRYTNCVFQTELLVFLYGIMNGSRKLQTLLLIQKLGFIPTLYKIINSIDWTKSYSDDYNPFHIQKIQSLRYIILFFDVEVMSILNDCLLIPQYEKDYINGLTKMDQSKTYWLHSIYQSYLKSKHIDKERTFLMCCIQSSLRMSNIQVKQYYVNFGLMDSLYQEIIEQKQQFYQMNFDLLGELLKNNSPLYHDFTKRCTADPSSFKLLQKIVMENIIDANVFLRAILLTHSELRSSNQLKFQDNEYILFDYIVRQHRNNILETLIDSLSVETLHLENLCCLNTFLFILHVSKDFGYFDESIVMLKLLCRNSTAFTQNFLGVFALWKSFYDQNSRDIFSLEYTSKLKFHEIANLVTMIEEQFTELNV
;
A
#
# COMPACT_ATOMS: atom_id res chain seq x y z
N MET A 1 -22.21 33.24 2.80
CA MET A 1 -23.62 33.63 3.09
C MET A 1 -23.96 35.08 2.71
N LYS A 2 -23.37 36.13 3.30
CA LYS A 2 -23.74 37.54 2.98
C LYS A 2 -23.41 37.96 1.54
N ALA A 3 -22.25 37.56 1.01
CA ALA A 3 -21.84 37.80 -0.38
C ALA A 3 -22.69 37.02 -1.42
N PHE A 4 -23.17 35.84 -1.02
CA PHE A 4 -24.04 34.97 -1.81
C PHE A 4 -25.43 35.62 -2.01
N PHE A 5 -26.03 36.15 -0.94
CA PHE A 5 -27.33 36.86 -1.00
C PHE A 5 -27.29 38.16 -1.83
N ASN A 6 -26.19 38.92 -1.77
CA ASN A 6 -26.02 40.11 -2.59
C ASN A 6 -25.98 39.78 -4.10
N LYS A 7 -25.55 38.57 -4.47
CA LYS A 7 -25.52 38.10 -5.85
C LYS A 7 -26.94 37.77 -6.35
N LEU A 8 -27.71 37.06 -5.53
CA LEU A 8 -29.12 36.68 -5.78
C LEU A 8 -30.09 37.86 -5.93
N LEU A 9 -29.91 38.93 -5.14
CA LEU A 9 -30.75 40.15 -5.25
C LEU A 9 -30.42 41.02 -6.47
N THR A 10 -29.29 40.78 -7.14
CA THR A 10 -28.83 41.58 -8.30
C THR A 10 -29.05 40.89 -9.64
N SER A 11 -29.20 39.55 -9.68
CA SER A 11 -29.44 38.79 -10.91
C SER A 11 -30.83 39.06 -11.51
N ASP A 12 -31.83 39.35 -10.69
CA ASP A 12 -33.21 39.61 -11.14
C ASP A 12 -33.38 40.95 -11.88
N LYS A 13 -32.44 41.90 -11.72
CA LYS A 13 -32.49 43.20 -12.40
C LYS A 13 -31.86 43.23 -13.79
N ASN A 14 -31.07 42.21 -14.16
CA ASN A 14 -30.24 42.22 -15.38
C ASN A 14 -30.72 41.27 -16.50
N ASN A 15 -31.87 40.61 -16.32
CA ASN A 15 -32.32 39.55 -17.25
C ASN A 15 -32.84 40.03 -18.62
N ASN A 16 -32.86 41.34 -18.91
CA ASN A 16 -33.31 41.85 -20.22
C ASN A 16 -32.21 42.17 -21.25
N ASN A 17 -30.91 42.12 -20.92
CA ASN A 17 -29.85 42.59 -21.84
C ASN A 17 -28.79 41.57 -22.29
N HIS A 18 -28.81 40.31 -21.82
CA HIS A 18 -27.67 39.40 -22.05
C HIS A 18 -27.75 38.44 -23.24
N LYS A 19 -28.83 38.44 -24.04
CA LYS A 19 -28.96 37.50 -25.18
C LYS A 19 -28.13 37.85 -26.43
N GLN A 20 -27.39 38.97 -26.46
CA GLN A 20 -26.67 39.40 -27.67
C GLN A 20 -25.14 39.22 -27.64
N ASN A 21 -24.52 38.99 -26.48
CA ASN A 21 -23.04 38.95 -26.36
C ASN A 21 -22.39 37.56 -26.30
N GLN A 22 -23.16 36.47 -26.20
CA GLN A 22 -22.59 35.11 -26.07
C GLN A 22 -22.22 34.43 -27.41
N ARG A 23 -22.54 35.03 -28.56
CA ARG A 23 -22.17 34.46 -29.88
C ARG A 23 -20.77 34.82 -30.38
N CYS A 24 -20.05 35.74 -29.73
CA CYS A 24 -18.72 36.18 -30.20
C CYS A 24 -17.51 35.57 -29.46
N LEU A 25 -17.69 34.84 -28.35
CA LEU A 25 -16.56 34.24 -27.60
C LEU A 25 -16.23 32.78 -27.95
N ALA A 26 -17.13 32.07 -28.65
CA ALA A 26 -16.97 30.63 -28.92
C ALA A 26 -15.98 30.32 -30.06
N ASP A 27 -15.63 31.29 -30.90
CA ASP A 27 -14.73 31.09 -32.05
C ASP A 27 -13.24 31.39 -31.75
N SER A 28 -12.94 31.97 -30.59
CA SER A 28 -11.56 32.32 -30.19
C SER A 28 -10.80 31.18 -29.50
N LEU A 29 -11.48 30.18 -28.92
CA LEU A 29 -10.84 29.18 -28.04
C LEU A 29 -10.47 27.86 -28.74
N LYS A 30 -10.82 27.68 -30.02
CA LYS A 30 -10.48 26.46 -30.79
C LYS A 30 -9.12 26.50 -31.49
N LYS A 31 -8.33 27.57 -31.35
CA LYS A 31 -7.01 27.71 -32.01
C LYS A 31 -5.79 27.39 -31.16
N ASP A 32 -5.92 27.30 -29.83
CA ASP A 32 -4.75 27.10 -28.94
C ASP A 32 -4.58 25.66 -28.41
N GLU A 33 -5.58 24.78 -28.57
CA GLU A 33 -5.49 23.38 -28.12
C GLU A 33 -4.66 22.47 -29.04
N LYS A 34 -4.32 22.93 -30.26
CA LYS A 34 -3.52 22.15 -31.24
C LYS A 34 -2.00 22.30 -31.10
N LYS A 35 -1.50 23.13 -30.19
CA LYS A 35 -0.05 23.37 -30.03
C LYS A 35 0.64 22.65 -28.86
N MET A 36 -0.09 21.98 -27.96
CA MET A 36 0.52 21.27 -26.82
C MET A 36 0.74 19.76 -27.00
N ASN A 37 0.17 19.11 -28.03
CA ASN A 37 0.24 17.65 -28.18
C ASN A 37 1.42 17.13 -29.04
N HIS A 38 2.46 17.92 -29.28
CA HIS A 38 3.59 17.53 -30.15
C HIS A 38 4.98 17.43 -29.49
N ILE A 39 5.08 17.41 -28.15
CA ILE A 39 6.40 17.41 -27.46
C ILE A 39 6.73 16.09 -26.71
N TYR A 40 5.84 15.11 -26.63
CA TYR A 40 6.07 13.90 -25.79
C TYR A 40 6.06 12.55 -26.51
N PHE A 41 6.47 12.51 -27.77
CA PHE A 41 6.75 11.26 -28.49
C PHE A 41 8.02 11.40 -29.34
N ASP A 42 9.16 11.68 -28.71
CA ASP A 42 10.44 11.37 -29.34
C ASP A 42 11.54 11.18 -28.28
N HIS A 43 11.72 9.95 -27.83
CA HIS A 43 13.01 9.37 -27.44
C HIS A 43 12.78 7.96 -26.89
N ARG A 44 12.89 6.97 -27.78
CA ARG A 44 13.43 5.60 -27.58
C ARG A 44 12.90 4.70 -28.68
N CYS A 45 13.58 4.69 -29.83
CA CYS A 45 13.50 3.60 -30.81
C CYS A 45 14.65 3.76 -31.80
N THR A 46 15.80 3.16 -31.51
CA THR A 46 16.73 2.75 -32.57
C THR A 46 17.31 1.38 -32.23
N ASN A 47 17.11 0.46 -33.18
CA ASN A 47 17.81 -0.80 -33.42
C ASN A 47 17.45 -2.00 -32.54
N ASN A 48 16.43 -2.76 -32.98
CA ASN A 48 16.64 -4.12 -33.49
C ASN A 48 15.40 -4.64 -34.24
N LYS A 49 15.63 -5.23 -35.41
CA LYS A 49 14.61 -5.80 -36.30
C LYS A 49 13.92 -6.99 -35.62
N LEU A 50 12.62 -6.88 -35.39
CA LEU A 50 11.76 -8.01 -35.00
C LEU A 50 11.01 -8.57 -36.21
N ASN A 51 10.83 -9.88 -36.17
CA ASN A 51 10.49 -10.80 -37.24
C ASN A 51 8.99 -10.75 -37.58
N ILE A 52 8.63 -11.00 -38.85
CA ILE A 52 7.28 -10.84 -39.41
C ILE A 52 6.26 -11.84 -38.82
N ASN A 53 6.72 -12.89 -38.13
CA ASN A 53 5.86 -13.92 -37.55
C ASN A 53 5.11 -13.48 -36.27
N ASP A 54 5.56 -12.44 -35.56
CA ASP A 54 4.88 -11.97 -34.32
C ASP A 54 3.62 -11.12 -34.61
N ARG A 55 3.46 -10.64 -35.85
CA ARG A 55 2.27 -9.89 -36.27
C ARG A 55 1.06 -10.78 -36.61
N LEU A 56 1.29 -12.06 -36.94
CA LEU A 56 0.19 -12.97 -37.28
C LEU A 56 -0.52 -13.50 -36.04
N PHE A 57 0.21 -13.73 -34.93
CA PHE A 57 -0.38 -14.21 -33.68
C PHE A 57 -1.29 -13.17 -32.98
N MET A 58 -0.99 -11.87 -33.11
CA MET A 58 -1.81 -10.80 -32.52
C MET A 58 -3.09 -10.47 -33.31
N ASN A 59 -3.14 -10.81 -34.61
CA ASN A 59 -4.33 -10.59 -35.44
C ASN A 59 -5.40 -11.69 -35.27
N GLU A 60 -5.03 -12.91 -34.87
CA GLU A 60 -5.99 -13.97 -34.54
C GLU A 60 -6.68 -13.76 -33.18
N ILE A 61 -6.00 -13.12 -32.22
CA ILE A 61 -6.59 -12.80 -30.91
C ILE A 61 -7.60 -11.63 -31.00
N TYR A 62 -7.40 -10.70 -31.95
CA TYR A 62 -8.31 -9.56 -32.14
C TYR A 62 -9.56 -9.90 -32.97
N SER A 63 -9.48 -10.82 -33.93
CA SER A 63 -10.63 -11.23 -34.75
C SER A 63 -11.61 -12.15 -34.00
N GLY A 64 -11.13 -12.99 -33.08
CA GLY A 64 -11.97 -13.84 -32.22
C GLY A 64 -12.79 -13.08 -31.17
N ARG A 65 -12.40 -11.85 -30.81
CA ARG A 65 -13.11 -11.01 -29.82
C ARG A 65 -14.21 -10.11 -30.41
N GLN A 66 -14.12 -9.72 -31.68
CA GLN A 66 -15.17 -8.94 -32.34
C GLN A 66 -16.41 -9.77 -32.69
N GLN A 67 -16.29 -11.08 -32.91
CA GLN A 67 -17.45 -11.94 -33.21
C GLN A 67 -18.33 -12.27 -31.98
N ARG A 68 -17.85 -12.04 -30.74
CA ARG A 68 -18.65 -12.25 -29.51
C ARG A 68 -19.36 -10.99 -29.00
N LEU A 69 -19.13 -9.81 -29.60
CA LEU A 69 -19.78 -8.55 -29.21
C LEU A 69 -20.99 -8.17 -30.09
N ASN A 70 -21.19 -8.86 -31.22
CA ASN A 70 -22.31 -8.60 -32.13
C ASN A 70 -23.55 -9.49 -31.88
N SER A 71 -23.54 -10.37 -30.87
CA SER A 71 -24.66 -11.27 -30.56
C SER A 71 -25.54 -10.83 -29.39
N SER A 72 -25.36 -9.62 -28.84
CA SER A 72 -26.10 -9.12 -27.67
C SER A 72 -26.89 -7.82 -27.89
N SER A 73 -26.99 -7.31 -29.13
CA SER A 73 -27.68 -6.04 -29.44
C SER A 73 -29.14 -6.19 -29.92
N SER A 74 -29.79 -7.36 -29.80
CA SER A 74 -31.15 -7.58 -30.32
C SER A 74 -32.25 -7.69 -29.25
N ARG A 75 -32.04 -7.19 -28.02
CA ARG A 75 -33.06 -7.22 -26.94
C ARG A 75 -33.30 -5.88 -26.23
N GLN A 76 -32.83 -4.76 -26.80
CA GLN A 76 -33.00 -3.42 -26.22
C GLN A 76 -34.02 -2.52 -26.94
N SER A 77 -34.69 -3.00 -28.01
CA SER A 77 -35.73 -2.24 -28.72
C SER A 77 -37.12 -2.32 -28.08
N ASP A 78 -37.39 -3.29 -27.22
CA ASP A 78 -38.76 -3.57 -26.76
C ASP A 78 -39.11 -2.96 -25.39
N TYR A 79 -38.14 -2.32 -24.73
CA TYR A 79 -38.33 -1.70 -23.41
C TYR A 79 -38.65 -0.19 -23.47
N LEU A 80 -38.47 0.45 -24.63
CA LEU A 80 -38.74 1.89 -24.81
C LEU A 80 -40.16 2.20 -25.34
N ALA A 81 -40.99 1.20 -25.61
CA ALA A 81 -42.37 1.39 -26.08
C ALA A 81 -43.43 1.42 -24.97
N CYS A 82 -43.07 1.23 -23.69
CA CYS A 82 -44.05 1.04 -22.61
C CYS A 82 -44.14 2.21 -21.59
N LEU A 83 -43.45 3.34 -21.80
CA LEU A 83 -43.45 4.49 -20.87
C LEU A 83 -44.18 5.76 -21.38
N SER A 84 -44.99 5.66 -22.44
CA SER A 84 -45.70 6.82 -23.02
C SER A 84 -47.20 6.89 -22.68
N ASN A 85 -47.66 6.35 -21.56
CA ASN A 85 -49.07 6.43 -21.14
C ASN A 85 -49.22 6.84 -19.67
N THR A 86 -49.12 8.13 -19.38
CA THR A 86 -49.82 8.74 -18.23
C THR A 86 -50.44 10.07 -18.67
N LYS A 87 -51.74 10.21 -18.38
CA LYS A 87 -52.60 11.34 -18.74
C LYS A 87 -52.13 12.62 -18.02
N CYS A 88 -51.69 13.63 -18.77
CA CYS A 88 -51.71 15.02 -18.30
C CYS A 88 -53.07 15.64 -18.65
N ALA A 89 -53.83 16.05 -17.64
CA ALA A 89 -54.94 16.97 -17.82
C ALA A 89 -54.37 18.36 -18.15
N LEU A 90 -54.94 19.03 -19.16
CA LEU A 90 -54.57 20.38 -19.58
C LEU A 90 -55.05 21.40 -18.54
N GLU A 91 -54.14 21.95 -17.74
CA GLU A 91 -54.39 23.18 -16.96
C GLU A 91 -54.53 24.38 -17.91
N SER A 92 -55.41 25.34 -17.58
CA SER A 92 -55.58 26.54 -18.41
C SER A 92 -54.40 27.50 -18.24
N PRO A 93 -54.03 28.28 -19.26
CA PRO A 93 -52.93 29.25 -19.18
C PRO A 93 -53.07 30.25 -18.01
N GLU A 94 -54.30 30.60 -17.64
CA GLU A 94 -54.61 31.51 -16.53
C GLU A 94 -54.37 30.88 -15.16
N THR A 95 -54.64 29.59 -14.99
CA THR A 95 -54.34 28.87 -13.73
C THR A 95 -52.84 28.66 -13.56
N LYS A 96 -52.13 28.42 -14.67
CA LYS A 96 -50.66 28.31 -14.66
C LYS A 96 -49.99 29.64 -14.28
N ALA A 97 -50.44 30.76 -14.84
CA ALA A 97 -49.89 32.08 -14.52
C ALA A 97 -50.20 32.54 -13.08
N ALA A 98 -51.38 32.21 -12.56
CA ALA A 98 -51.74 32.49 -11.16
C ALA A 98 -50.89 31.68 -10.17
N ARG A 99 -50.62 30.40 -10.50
CA ARG A 99 -49.77 29.51 -9.71
C ARG A 99 -48.30 29.94 -9.72
N GLU A 100 -47.77 30.31 -10.89
CA GLU A 100 -46.39 30.83 -11.02
C GLU A 100 -46.18 32.14 -10.23
N ASN A 101 -47.17 33.05 -10.21
CA ASN A 101 -47.10 34.27 -9.39
C ASN A 101 -47.20 33.98 -7.88
N GLN A 102 -48.01 33.00 -7.48
CA GLN A 102 -48.16 32.61 -6.07
C GLN A 102 -46.90 31.91 -5.54
N ASP A 103 -46.30 31.04 -6.34
CA ASP A 103 -45.05 30.34 -6.01
C ASP A 103 -43.87 31.32 -5.94
N SER A 104 -43.82 32.34 -6.82
CA SER A 104 -42.80 33.39 -6.78
C SER A 104 -42.88 34.24 -5.51
N HIS A 105 -44.07 34.63 -5.06
CA HIS A 105 -44.24 35.41 -3.82
C HIS A 105 -43.93 34.58 -2.57
N LEU A 106 -44.33 33.30 -2.56
CA LEU A 106 -44.03 32.37 -1.47
C LEU A 106 -42.51 32.12 -1.36
N LEU A 107 -41.83 31.92 -2.49
CA LEU A 107 -40.38 31.77 -2.56
C LEU A 107 -39.66 33.00 -1.97
N GLN A 108 -40.08 34.21 -2.35
CA GLN A 108 -39.47 35.44 -1.87
C GLN A 108 -39.67 35.63 -0.35
N THR A 109 -40.83 35.25 0.18
CA THR A 109 -41.13 35.30 1.61
C THR A 109 -40.25 34.32 2.40
N LYS A 110 -40.16 33.07 1.92
CA LYS A 110 -39.33 32.02 2.54
C LYS A 110 -37.82 32.34 2.47
N LEU A 111 -37.35 33.00 1.41
CA LEU A 111 -35.95 33.47 1.34
C LEU A 111 -35.64 34.60 2.35
N VAL A 112 -36.61 35.47 2.67
CA VAL A 112 -36.46 36.50 3.71
C VAL A 112 -36.42 35.87 5.10
N GLU A 113 -37.27 34.87 5.38
CA GLU A 113 -37.26 34.09 6.62
C GLU A 113 -35.91 33.37 6.80
N LEU A 114 -35.37 32.77 5.74
CA LEU A 114 -34.08 32.08 5.77
C LEU A 114 -32.95 33.03 6.14
N ASN A 115 -32.96 34.25 5.58
CA ASN A 115 -31.98 35.28 5.89
C ASN A 115 -32.08 35.76 7.35
N SER A 116 -33.27 35.72 7.94
CA SER A 116 -33.48 36.03 9.36
C SER A 116 -32.90 34.92 10.26
N PHE A 117 -33.11 33.65 9.93
CA PHE A 117 -32.59 32.52 10.71
C PHE A 117 -31.06 32.38 10.59
N ILE A 118 -30.49 32.69 9.43
CA ILE A 118 -29.05 32.79 9.22
C ILE A 118 -28.44 33.85 10.15
N LYS A 119 -29.06 35.03 10.26
CA LYS A 119 -28.58 36.08 11.17
C LYS A 119 -28.66 35.70 12.65
N LEU A 120 -29.57 34.80 12.99
CA LEU A 120 -29.81 34.34 14.36
C LEU A 120 -29.10 33.02 14.71
N ASN A 121 -28.37 32.39 13.78
CA ASN A 121 -27.76 31.07 13.94
C ASN A 121 -28.74 29.96 14.39
N ASN A 122 -30.01 30.03 13.99
CA ASN A 122 -31.01 29.02 14.36
C ASN A 122 -31.03 27.85 13.35
N TYR A 123 -30.14 26.88 13.55
CA TYR A 123 -29.87 25.76 12.63
C TYR A 123 -31.07 24.84 12.39
N THR A 124 -31.90 24.59 13.41
CA THR A 124 -33.08 23.74 13.29
C THR A 124 -34.12 24.36 12.37
N GLU A 125 -34.40 25.65 12.55
CA GLU A 125 -35.36 26.37 11.70
C GLU A 125 -34.82 26.61 10.29
N MET A 126 -33.51 26.87 10.13
CA MET A 126 -32.90 26.93 8.80
C MET A 126 -33.07 25.63 8.02
N LYS A 127 -32.93 24.47 8.68
CA LYS A 127 -33.07 23.16 8.06
C LYS A 127 -34.51 22.93 7.57
N ASN A 128 -35.49 23.15 8.44
CA ASN A 128 -36.91 22.99 8.09
C ASN A 128 -37.32 23.92 6.95
N LEU A 129 -36.82 25.16 6.97
CA LEU A 129 -37.12 26.14 5.92
C LEU A 129 -36.45 25.82 4.58
N LEU A 130 -35.28 25.19 4.60
CA LEU A 130 -34.61 24.69 3.40
C LEU A 130 -35.31 23.46 2.80
N ASP A 131 -35.91 22.60 3.62
CA ASP A 131 -36.82 21.54 3.14
C ASP A 131 -38.02 22.15 2.38
N ASP A 132 -38.65 23.19 2.93
CA ASP A 132 -39.76 23.89 2.26
C ASP A 132 -39.32 24.56 0.94
N LEU A 133 -38.19 25.29 0.95
CA LEU A 133 -37.68 26.00 -0.22
C LEU A 133 -37.33 25.06 -1.37
N MET A 134 -36.77 23.90 -1.07
CA MET A 134 -36.43 22.89 -2.08
C MET A 134 -37.65 22.28 -2.79
N VAL A 135 -38.83 22.32 -2.18
CA VAL A 135 -40.08 21.85 -2.80
C VAL A 135 -40.64 22.90 -3.78
N ILE A 136 -40.32 24.18 -3.56
CA ILE A 136 -40.91 25.32 -4.28
C ILE A 136 -40.02 25.78 -5.45
N VAL A 137 -38.70 25.57 -5.37
CA VAL A 137 -37.76 26.04 -6.39
C VAL A 137 -37.71 25.12 -7.61
N ASN A 138 -38.15 25.64 -8.76
CA ASN A 138 -38.04 24.98 -10.07
C ASN A 138 -36.79 25.42 -10.86
N ASP A 139 -36.06 26.44 -10.39
CA ASP A 139 -34.82 26.90 -11.01
C ASP A 139 -33.65 26.01 -10.61
N THR A 140 -33.03 25.35 -11.59
CA THR A 140 -31.95 24.39 -11.36
C THR A 140 -30.72 25.00 -10.70
N THR A 141 -30.41 26.27 -10.98
CA THR A 141 -29.25 26.97 -10.42
C THR A 141 -29.51 27.35 -8.95
N LEU A 142 -30.70 27.89 -8.67
CA LEU A 142 -31.08 28.23 -7.28
C LEU A 142 -31.24 26.97 -6.42
N MET A 143 -31.67 25.88 -7.04
CA MET A 143 -31.78 24.56 -6.39
C MET A 143 -30.39 24.02 -6.04
N GLU A 144 -29.41 24.09 -6.94
CA GLU A 144 -28.01 23.77 -6.63
C GLU A 144 -27.48 24.58 -5.43
N GLU A 145 -27.74 25.89 -5.41
CA GLU A 145 -27.28 26.78 -4.35
C GLU A 145 -27.97 26.55 -2.98
N LEU A 146 -29.27 26.24 -2.95
CA LEU A 146 -30.00 25.88 -1.73
C LEU A 146 -29.58 24.51 -1.17
N VAL A 147 -29.22 23.58 -2.06
CA VAL A 147 -28.61 22.30 -1.71
C VAL A 147 -27.27 22.52 -1.02
N ASP A 148 -26.38 23.33 -1.58
CA ASP A 148 -25.07 23.61 -0.99
C ASP A 148 -25.19 24.19 0.44
N LEU A 149 -26.12 25.12 0.64
CA LEU A 149 -26.38 25.72 1.95
C LEU A 149 -26.91 24.71 2.97
N LYS A 150 -27.80 23.81 2.55
CA LYS A 150 -28.36 22.74 3.39
C LYS A 150 -27.30 21.69 3.75
N CYS A 151 -26.45 21.31 2.80
CA CYS A 151 -25.30 20.43 3.00
C CYS A 151 -24.35 20.98 4.08
N HIS A 152 -24.05 22.28 4.05
CA HIS A 152 -23.22 22.94 5.07
C HIS A 152 -23.84 22.90 6.48
N LEU A 153 -25.15 23.07 6.62
CA LEU A 153 -25.83 23.04 7.92
C LEU A 153 -25.94 21.63 8.50
N LEU A 154 -26.16 20.61 7.65
CA LEU A 154 -26.24 19.20 8.05
C LEU A 154 -24.87 18.58 8.38
N LEU A 155 -23.81 18.98 7.66
CA LEU A 155 -22.45 18.54 7.94
C LEU A 155 -22.03 18.91 9.37
N ASN A 156 -22.33 20.13 9.81
CA ASN A 156 -22.07 20.58 11.18
C ASN A 156 -22.84 19.77 12.23
N ASP A 157 -24.10 19.40 11.96
CA ASP A 157 -24.96 18.67 12.92
C ASP A 157 -24.49 17.20 13.10
N ILE A 158 -24.10 16.52 12.03
CA ILE A 158 -23.66 15.11 12.08
C ILE A 158 -22.28 14.96 12.72
N LEU A 159 -21.37 15.87 12.37
CA LEU A 159 -20.01 15.85 12.90
C LEU A 159 -19.97 16.19 14.39
N VAL A 160 -20.90 17.03 14.87
CA VAL A 160 -21.12 17.30 16.31
C VAL A 160 -21.79 16.11 17.02
N ARG A 161 -22.73 15.40 16.38
CA ARG A 161 -23.48 14.29 17.03
C ARG A 161 -22.71 12.97 17.13
N ASN A 162 -21.81 12.66 16.19
CA ASN A 162 -21.13 11.35 16.11
C ASN A 162 -19.66 11.36 16.55
N GLU A 163 -19.18 12.49 17.08
CA GLU A 163 -17.79 12.71 17.51
C GLU A 163 -17.28 11.61 18.46
N GLN A 164 -18.09 11.20 19.43
CA GLN A 164 -17.72 10.20 20.45
C GLN A 164 -17.59 8.78 19.88
N THR A 165 -18.42 8.40 18.90
CA THR A 165 -18.43 7.04 18.32
C THR A 165 -17.31 6.84 17.31
N ILE A 166 -17.01 7.87 16.50
CA ILE A 166 -15.96 7.82 15.48
C ILE A 166 -14.57 7.85 16.11
N MET A 167 -14.41 8.47 17.28
CA MET A 167 -13.14 8.56 18.00
C MET A 167 -12.76 7.28 18.79
N ALA A 168 -13.63 6.27 18.87
CA ALA A 168 -13.38 5.06 19.64
C ALA A 168 -12.22 4.18 19.07
N PRO A 169 -11.51 3.42 19.93
CA PRO A 169 -10.36 2.57 19.53
C PRO A 169 -10.73 1.31 18.74
N ARG A 170 -9.79 0.84 17.91
CA ARG A 170 -9.94 -0.28 16.95
C ARG A 170 -10.32 -1.64 17.56
N LYS A 171 -10.26 -1.86 18.88
CA LYS A 171 -10.61 -3.17 19.50
C LYS A 171 -12.05 -3.63 19.19
N LYS A 172 -12.99 -2.71 18.93
CA LYS A 172 -14.36 -3.04 18.47
C LYS A 172 -14.48 -3.33 16.97
N SER A 173 -13.42 -3.25 16.17
CA SER A 173 -13.47 -3.36 14.70
C SER A 173 -13.42 -4.79 14.14
N ARG A 174 -13.20 -5.84 14.96
CA ARG A 174 -13.32 -7.23 14.48
C ARG A 174 -14.77 -7.65 14.24
N SER A 175 -15.73 -7.10 14.97
CA SER A 175 -17.14 -7.21 14.57
C SER A 175 -17.39 -6.47 13.25
N TRP A 176 -16.50 -5.56 12.85
CA TRP A 176 -16.66 -4.78 11.63
C TRP A 176 -16.32 -5.53 10.34
N ARG A 177 -15.69 -6.72 10.44
CA ARG A 177 -15.39 -7.60 9.30
C ARG A 177 -16.54 -8.49 8.87
N ARG A 178 -17.69 -8.44 9.57
CA ARG A 178 -18.94 -8.95 9.00
C ARG A 178 -19.35 -7.99 7.89
N GLU A 179 -19.74 -8.52 6.74
CA GLU A 179 -20.19 -7.74 5.56
C GLU A 179 -21.08 -6.56 5.99
N ASP A 180 -22.00 -6.80 6.92
CA ASP A 180 -22.94 -5.82 7.50
C ASP A 180 -22.31 -4.55 8.11
N THR A 181 -21.05 -4.58 8.54
CA THR A 181 -20.44 -3.46 9.28
C THR A 181 -19.39 -2.69 8.49
N LEU A 182 -18.70 -3.36 7.57
CA LEU A 182 -18.09 -2.67 6.44
C LEU A 182 -19.18 -1.95 5.67
N ASP A 183 -20.36 -2.56 5.51
CA ASP A 183 -21.54 -1.88 4.99
C ASP A 183 -21.99 -0.73 5.89
N GLN A 184 -21.99 -0.82 7.23
CA GLN A 184 -22.34 0.34 8.08
C GLN A 184 -21.32 1.49 8.09
N ILE A 185 -20.02 1.19 8.01
CA ILE A 185 -18.97 2.22 7.89
C ILE A 185 -19.01 2.79 6.49
N PHE A 186 -19.10 1.96 5.46
CA PHE A 186 -19.28 2.37 4.08
C PHE A 186 -20.60 3.12 3.91
N LEU A 187 -21.66 2.81 4.65
CA LEU A 187 -22.92 3.56 4.74
C LEU A 187 -22.75 4.85 5.53
N SER A 188 -21.86 4.93 6.53
CA SER A 188 -21.55 6.18 7.24
C SER A 188 -20.70 7.11 6.37
N VAL A 189 -19.81 6.53 5.56
CA VAL A 189 -18.96 7.21 4.58
C VAL A 189 -19.77 7.61 3.37
N ILE A 190 -20.64 6.74 2.87
CA ILE A 190 -21.64 7.04 1.85
C ILE A 190 -22.70 7.97 2.41
N TYR A 191 -23.02 7.99 3.70
CA TYR A 191 -23.93 8.96 4.31
C TYR A 191 -23.24 10.32 4.41
N ILE A 192 -21.97 10.37 4.84
CA ILE A 192 -21.14 11.57 4.77
C ILE A 192 -21.05 12.07 3.32
N LEU A 193 -20.75 11.19 2.35
CA LEU A 193 -20.64 11.52 0.93
C LEU A 193 -21.99 11.78 0.24
N ASN A 194 -23.11 11.18 0.69
CA ASN A 194 -24.50 11.40 0.20
C ASN A 194 -25.05 12.71 0.69
N GLN A 195 -24.71 13.11 1.90
CA GLN A 195 -25.07 14.44 2.40
C GLN A 195 -24.21 15.52 1.73
N ILE A 196 -23.11 15.14 1.06
CA ILE A 196 -22.22 16.02 0.29
C ILE A 196 -22.55 16.01 -1.23
N CYS A 197 -23.21 14.98 -1.76
CA CYS A 197 -23.64 14.89 -3.16
C CYS A 197 -25.16 14.70 -3.25
N SER A 198 -25.89 15.73 -3.63
CA SER A 198 -27.34 15.66 -3.84
C SER A 198 -27.72 14.56 -4.83
N THR A 199 -28.53 13.60 -4.39
CA THR A 199 -29.78 13.13 -5.03
C THR A 199 -30.17 11.75 -4.47
N GLN A 200 -31.43 11.64 -4.01
CA GLN A 200 -32.13 10.39 -3.69
C GLN A 200 -31.59 9.54 -2.52
N THR A 201 -31.94 9.96 -1.31
CA THR A 201 -31.77 9.21 -0.05
C THR A 201 -32.41 7.81 -0.04
N ASN A 202 -33.40 7.52 -0.91
CA ASN A 202 -34.09 6.23 -0.94
C ASN A 202 -33.42 5.15 -1.82
N TRP A 203 -32.54 5.50 -2.75
CA TRP A 203 -31.91 4.51 -3.64
C TRP A 203 -30.69 3.81 -3.00
N ILE A 204 -30.02 4.45 -2.04
CA ILE A 204 -28.74 3.95 -1.49
C ILE A 204 -28.93 2.81 -0.49
N PHE A 205 -30.02 2.77 0.27
CA PHE A 205 -30.40 1.58 1.04
C PHE A 205 -30.73 0.37 0.14
N SER A 206 -30.83 0.58 -1.19
CA SER A 206 -30.93 -0.50 -2.19
C SER A 206 -29.65 -0.75 -3.00
N ILE A 207 -28.57 0.00 -2.76
CA ILE A 207 -27.30 -0.21 -3.45
C ILE A 207 -26.61 -1.44 -2.83
N LYS A 208 -26.69 -2.56 -3.54
CA LYS A 208 -25.96 -3.80 -3.23
C LYS A 208 -24.51 -3.79 -3.74
N SER A 209 -24.00 -2.65 -4.21
CA SER A 209 -22.70 -2.55 -4.89
C SER A 209 -21.84 -1.38 -4.39
N PRO A 210 -20.50 -1.53 -4.32
CA PRO A 210 -19.61 -0.45 -3.90
C PRO A 210 -19.80 0.85 -4.70
N TYR A 211 -19.90 1.99 -4.01
CA TYR A 211 -20.02 3.32 -4.63
C TYR A 211 -18.69 3.80 -5.20
N ASP A 212 -18.74 4.34 -6.41
CA ASP A 212 -17.57 4.83 -7.13
C ASP A 212 -17.30 6.31 -6.82
N LEU A 213 -16.25 6.60 -6.05
CA LEU A 213 -15.85 7.97 -5.67
C LEU A 213 -15.57 8.89 -6.87
N ARG A 214 -15.31 8.36 -8.07
CA ARG A 214 -15.19 9.17 -9.30
C ARG A 214 -16.46 9.92 -9.66
N ARG A 215 -17.62 9.47 -9.17
CA ARG A 215 -18.92 10.11 -9.43
C ARG A 215 -19.07 11.43 -8.70
N ILE A 216 -18.19 11.71 -7.72
CA ILE A 216 -18.18 12.96 -6.99
C ILE A 216 -17.39 14.00 -7.81
N HIS A 217 -18.13 14.88 -8.49
CA HIS A 217 -17.54 16.00 -9.20
C HIS A 217 -16.72 16.87 -8.23
N LYS A 218 -15.52 17.28 -8.66
CA LYS A 218 -14.63 18.17 -7.89
C LYS A 218 -14.23 17.65 -6.50
N LEU A 219 -14.21 16.32 -6.29
CA LEU A 219 -13.78 15.72 -5.01
C LEU A 219 -12.44 16.27 -4.50
N TYR A 220 -11.49 16.57 -5.39
CA TYR A 220 -10.19 17.13 -5.02
C TYR A 220 -10.27 18.57 -4.47
N GLU A 221 -11.20 19.41 -4.97
CA GLU A 221 -11.43 20.77 -4.44
C GLU A 221 -11.97 20.65 -3.02
N PHE A 222 -12.97 19.78 -2.84
CA PHE A 222 -13.57 19.50 -1.53
C PHE A 222 -12.55 19.01 -0.50
N ILE A 223 -11.74 18.01 -0.84
CA ILE A 223 -10.65 17.53 0.05
C ILE A 223 -9.68 18.67 0.38
N GLY A 224 -9.44 19.56 -0.59
CA GLY A 224 -8.62 20.76 -0.44
C GLY A 224 -9.17 21.77 0.57
N GLU A 225 -10.47 21.78 0.85
CA GLU A 225 -11.14 22.70 1.78
C GLU A 225 -11.33 22.13 3.19
N LEU A 226 -11.15 20.82 3.38
CA LEU A 226 -11.26 20.20 4.69
C LEU A 226 -10.28 20.83 5.70
N GLY A 227 -10.80 21.18 6.87
CA GLY A 227 -10.02 21.51 8.06
C GLY A 227 -9.29 20.29 8.61
N SER A 228 -8.37 20.48 9.57
CA SER A 228 -7.51 19.41 10.09
C SER A 228 -8.28 18.23 10.70
N VAL A 229 -9.34 18.53 11.45
CA VAL A 229 -10.19 17.52 12.12
C VAL A 229 -11.01 16.75 11.08
N SER A 230 -11.68 17.45 10.17
CA SER A 230 -12.48 16.83 9.10
C SER A 230 -11.62 15.95 8.19
N LEU A 231 -10.42 16.42 7.85
CA LEU A 231 -9.47 15.66 7.05
C LEU A 231 -9.02 14.39 7.78
N PHE A 232 -8.73 14.46 9.08
CA PHE A 232 -8.34 13.29 9.84
C PHE A 232 -9.45 12.22 9.89
N ILE A 233 -10.70 12.64 10.11
CA ILE A 233 -11.84 11.71 10.08
C ILE A 233 -12.00 11.08 8.69
N PHE A 234 -11.87 11.89 7.64
CA PHE A 234 -11.89 11.41 6.25
C PHE A 234 -10.76 10.39 5.99
N ILE A 235 -9.55 10.64 6.48
CA ILE A 235 -8.40 9.72 6.39
C ILE A 235 -8.68 8.43 7.15
N LYS A 236 -9.21 8.50 8.38
CA LYS A 236 -9.53 7.32 9.19
C LYS A 236 -10.52 6.42 8.46
N VAL A 237 -11.55 7.01 7.87
CA VAL A 237 -12.51 6.36 6.98
C VAL A 237 -11.81 5.69 5.80
N LEU A 238 -11.01 6.45 5.05
CA LEU A 238 -10.36 5.93 3.85
C LEU A 238 -9.38 4.81 4.18
N SER A 239 -8.66 4.91 5.31
CA SER A 239 -7.70 3.91 5.75
C SER A 239 -8.34 2.53 5.95
N ALA A 240 -9.60 2.50 6.41
CA ALA A 240 -10.37 1.26 6.54
C ALA A 240 -10.76 0.67 5.18
N CYS A 241 -10.85 1.49 4.13
CA CYS A 241 -11.19 1.09 2.77
C CYS A 241 -9.97 0.83 1.88
N ILE A 242 -8.79 1.33 2.25
CA ILE A 242 -7.55 1.25 1.45
C ILE A 242 -6.82 -0.09 1.59
N HIS A 243 -7.25 -0.98 2.50
CA HIS A 243 -6.70 -2.33 2.61
C HIS A 243 -7.46 -3.32 1.70
N PRO A 244 -7.06 -3.53 0.43
CA PRO A 244 -7.42 -4.77 -0.22
C PRO A 244 -6.73 -5.91 0.55
N PRO A 245 -7.33 -7.11 0.61
CA PRO A 245 -6.55 -8.30 0.91
C PRO A 245 -5.39 -8.34 -0.08
N ASP A 246 -4.15 -8.33 0.43
CA ASP A 246 -3.00 -8.54 -0.44
C ASP A 246 -3.21 -9.92 -1.08
N PRO A 247 -3.19 -10.06 -2.42
CA PRO A 247 -3.21 -11.39 -3.03
C PRO A 247 -2.01 -12.23 -2.58
N ASN A 248 -1.04 -11.64 -1.89
CA ASN A 248 0.04 -12.34 -1.25
C ASN A 248 -0.26 -12.81 0.20
N ASP A 249 -1.34 -12.32 0.82
CA ASP A 249 -1.80 -12.72 2.15
C ASP A 249 -2.71 -13.97 2.09
N VAL A 250 -2.96 -14.55 0.91
CA VAL A 250 -3.75 -15.79 0.79
C VAL A 250 -2.90 -17.02 1.05
N GLN A 251 -3.57 -18.01 1.64
CA GLN A 251 -2.96 -19.26 2.11
C GLN A 251 -2.28 -20.11 1.01
N THR A 252 -2.58 -19.91 -0.27
CA THR A 252 -1.98 -20.69 -1.36
C THR A 252 -1.75 -19.85 -2.61
N ILE A 253 -0.75 -20.23 -3.43
CA ILE A 253 -0.47 -19.61 -4.72
C ILE A 253 -1.67 -19.73 -5.67
N GLN A 254 -2.34 -20.88 -5.66
CA GLN A 254 -3.53 -21.11 -6.48
C GLN A 254 -4.62 -20.07 -6.17
N LYS A 255 -4.91 -19.83 -4.89
CA LYS A 255 -5.86 -18.78 -4.47
C LYS A 255 -5.36 -17.39 -4.85
N SER A 256 -4.06 -17.12 -4.77
CA SER A 256 -3.48 -15.85 -5.21
C SER A 256 -3.76 -15.58 -6.69
N ILE A 257 -3.54 -16.59 -7.54
CA ILE A 257 -3.83 -16.54 -8.98
C ILE A 257 -5.33 -16.38 -9.23
N GLU A 258 -6.18 -17.15 -8.55
CA GLU A 258 -7.64 -17.04 -8.65
C GLU A 258 -8.14 -15.65 -8.26
N ILE A 259 -7.67 -15.12 -7.14
CA ILE A 259 -7.99 -13.77 -6.67
C ILE A 259 -7.56 -12.75 -7.71
N LYS A 260 -6.35 -12.85 -8.27
CA LYS A 260 -5.91 -11.94 -9.34
C LYS A 260 -6.76 -12.02 -10.60
N ASN A 261 -7.21 -13.22 -10.96
CA ASN A 261 -8.05 -13.45 -12.13
C ASN A 261 -9.52 -13.03 -11.91
N THR A 262 -10.02 -13.06 -10.66
CA THR A 262 -11.44 -12.83 -10.31
C THR A 262 -11.72 -11.50 -9.62
N GLN A 263 -10.70 -10.80 -9.10
CA GLN A 263 -10.91 -9.55 -8.36
C GLN A 263 -11.52 -8.47 -9.26
N TYR A 264 -12.69 -7.97 -8.84
CA TYR A 264 -13.38 -6.88 -9.49
C TYR A 264 -12.60 -5.56 -9.37
N PRO A 265 -12.50 -4.76 -10.46
CA PRO A 265 -11.87 -3.44 -10.50
C PRO A 265 -12.30 -2.46 -9.41
N LEU A 266 -13.51 -2.61 -8.88
CA LEU A 266 -14.18 -1.64 -8.01
C LEU A 266 -13.61 -1.59 -6.58
N PHE A 267 -13.01 -2.68 -6.09
CA PHE A 267 -12.41 -2.72 -4.74
C PHE A 267 -10.90 -2.45 -4.75
N GLN A 268 -10.30 -2.41 -5.93
CA GLN A 268 -8.90 -2.09 -6.07
C GLN A 268 -8.74 -0.57 -6.23
N ILE A 269 -8.55 0.09 -5.10
CA ILE A 269 -7.91 1.41 -5.06
C ILE A 269 -6.57 1.38 -5.83
N ASN A 270 -5.99 0.18 -6.05
CA ASN A 270 -4.57 0.01 -6.37
C ASN A 270 -4.16 -0.70 -7.67
N HIS A 271 -4.98 -1.50 -8.36
CA HIS A 271 -4.41 -2.49 -9.29
C HIS A 271 -5.22 -2.89 -10.55
N CYS A 272 -6.06 -2.03 -11.11
CA CYS A 272 -6.63 -2.34 -12.42
C CYS A 272 -5.69 -1.96 -13.58
N ASN A 273 -5.14 -2.98 -14.24
CA ASN A 273 -4.45 -2.88 -15.53
C ASN A 273 -5.33 -2.34 -16.66
N ASN A 274 -6.66 -2.29 -16.46
CA ASN A 274 -7.60 -1.58 -17.30
C ASN A 274 -8.39 -0.59 -16.41
N HIS A 275 -8.09 0.71 -16.50
CA HIS A 275 -8.72 1.86 -15.79
C HIS A 275 -8.17 2.30 -14.41
N HIS A 276 -6.93 2.76 -14.40
CA HIS A 276 -6.39 4.03 -13.87
C HIS A 276 -6.98 4.87 -12.72
N ASN A 277 -8.09 4.62 -12.02
CA ASN A 277 -8.80 5.82 -11.53
C ASN A 277 -8.78 6.20 -10.04
N LEU A 278 -8.80 5.31 -9.04
CA LEU A 278 -8.97 5.81 -7.65
C LEU A 278 -7.66 6.23 -6.98
N LYS A 279 -6.57 5.45 -7.11
CA LYS A 279 -5.22 5.93 -6.75
C LYS A 279 -4.87 7.21 -7.52
N ALA A 280 -5.24 7.31 -8.80
CA ALA A 280 -5.08 8.55 -9.54
C ALA A 280 -5.93 9.68 -8.95
N LEU A 281 -7.18 9.43 -8.55
CA LEU A 281 -8.05 10.43 -7.92
C LEU A 281 -7.42 10.99 -6.63
N LEU A 282 -6.95 10.11 -5.73
CA LEU A 282 -6.33 10.52 -4.46
C LEU A 282 -4.95 11.16 -4.67
N LEU A 283 -4.13 10.63 -5.59
CA LEU A 283 -2.84 11.24 -5.95
C LEU A 283 -3.01 12.58 -6.67
N ASN A 284 -4.13 12.76 -7.38
CA ASN A 284 -4.50 14.00 -8.06
C ASN A 284 -5.31 14.94 -7.14
N ALA A 285 -5.47 14.61 -5.86
CA ALA A 285 -5.91 15.54 -4.83
C ALA A 285 -4.67 16.13 -4.13
N PRO A 286 -3.99 17.14 -4.72
CA PRO A 286 -2.65 17.55 -4.34
C PRO A 286 -2.52 17.90 -2.85
N LYS A 287 -3.55 18.54 -2.29
CA LYS A 287 -3.58 18.93 -0.88
C LYS A 287 -3.75 17.76 0.08
N LEU A 288 -4.25 16.60 -0.35
CA LEU A 288 -4.50 15.46 0.53
C LEU A 288 -3.20 14.94 1.15
N ILE A 289 -2.23 14.60 0.31
CA ILE A 289 -0.95 14.02 0.75
C ILE A 289 -0.13 15.07 1.49
N GLU A 290 -0.10 16.31 0.98
CA GLU A 290 0.55 17.45 1.63
C GLU A 290 0.01 17.68 3.05
N LYS A 291 -1.31 17.88 3.19
CA LYS A 291 -1.94 18.09 4.51
C LYS A 291 -1.75 16.88 5.42
N THR A 292 -1.78 15.66 4.89
CA THR A 292 -1.53 14.44 5.68
C THR A 292 -0.10 14.41 6.22
N CYS A 293 0.89 14.74 5.38
CA CYS A 293 2.29 14.82 5.80
C CYS A 293 2.49 15.94 6.84
N LEU A 294 1.86 17.09 6.65
CA LEU A 294 1.89 18.19 7.60
C LEU A 294 1.28 17.80 8.97
N LEU A 295 0.13 17.12 8.98
CA LEU A 295 -0.47 16.62 10.22
C LEU A 295 0.46 15.63 10.94
N LEU A 296 1.09 14.74 10.18
CA LEU A 296 2.05 13.80 10.73
C LEU A 296 3.29 14.52 11.29
N GLU A 297 3.84 15.50 10.58
CA GLU A 297 4.95 16.33 11.06
C GLU A 297 4.59 17.02 12.37
N LYS A 298 3.46 17.72 12.42
CA LYS A 298 2.99 18.43 13.62
C LYS A 298 2.78 17.50 14.80
N SER A 299 2.29 16.29 14.57
CA SER A 299 2.11 15.29 15.64
C SER A 299 3.41 14.82 16.30
N THR A 300 4.58 15.07 15.69
CA THR A 300 5.88 14.79 16.30
C THR A 300 6.32 15.85 17.32
N ASN A 301 5.64 17.00 17.38
CA ASN A 301 5.93 18.04 18.35
C ASN A 301 5.34 17.67 19.73
N PRO A 302 6.13 17.62 20.82
CA PRO A 302 5.63 17.32 22.16
C PRO A 302 4.52 18.25 22.66
N LYS A 303 4.44 19.48 22.14
CA LYS A 303 3.41 20.46 22.48
C LYS A 303 2.12 20.27 21.71
N TRP A 304 2.13 19.50 20.62
CA TRP A 304 0.95 19.29 19.79
C TRP A 304 -0.17 18.58 20.55
N ILE A 305 -1.41 18.94 20.23
CA ILE A 305 -2.62 18.37 20.84
C ILE A 305 -3.42 17.65 19.76
N PRO A 306 -3.64 16.34 19.90
CA PRO A 306 -4.47 15.57 18.98
C PRO A 306 -5.88 16.15 18.84
N PRO A 307 -6.49 16.10 17.65
CA PRO A 307 -7.87 16.55 17.45
C PRO A 307 -8.85 16.07 18.51
N SER A 308 -8.77 14.80 18.92
CA SER A 308 -9.65 14.22 19.95
C SER A 308 -9.47 14.80 21.37
N LEU A 309 -8.46 15.64 21.60
CA LEU A 309 -8.17 16.25 22.90
C LEU A 309 -8.24 17.79 22.88
N ARG A 310 -8.85 18.41 21.86
CA ARG A 310 -8.99 19.88 21.79
C ARG A 310 -10.35 20.32 22.32
N GLN A 311 -10.40 21.47 22.99
CA GLN A 311 -11.63 21.98 23.63
C GLN A 311 -12.64 22.58 22.63
N ASN A 312 -12.19 22.98 21.43
CA ASN A 312 -13.01 23.60 20.38
C ASN A 312 -12.86 22.84 19.05
N ASN A 313 -13.37 21.62 19.00
CA ASN A 313 -13.36 20.78 17.78
C ASN A 313 -14.34 21.23 16.69
N GLY A 314 -14.86 22.45 16.78
CA GLY A 314 -15.78 23.00 15.80
C GLY A 314 -15.23 22.75 14.39
N PHE A 315 -16.04 22.08 13.57
CA PHE A 315 -15.78 21.77 12.17
C PHE A 315 -15.76 23.07 11.36
N THR A 316 -14.70 23.86 11.53
CA THR A 316 -14.51 25.09 10.79
C THR A 316 -14.00 24.71 9.40
N ASN A 317 -14.81 25.01 8.38
CA ASN A 317 -14.39 24.81 7.00
C ASN A 317 -13.23 25.76 6.67
N GLY A 318 -12.09 25.19 6.26
CA GLY A 318 -11.04 25.90 5.52
C GLY A 318 -10.07 26.81 6.28
N GLY A 319 -10.10 26.92 7.61
CA GLY A 319 -9.36 27.99 8.32
C GLY A 319 -8.34 27.59 9.38
N ASP A 320 -8.20 26.31 9.73
CA ASP A 320 -7.49 25.92 10.96
C ASP A 320 -6.00 25.56 10.76
N TRP A 321 -5.55 25.46 9.51
CA TRP A 321 -4.19 25.04 9.13
C TRP A 321 -3.08 25.96 9.65
N ASP A 322 -3.34 27.28 9.72
CA ASP A 322 -2.38 28.25 10.26
C ASP A 322 -2.32 28.24 11.79
N SER A 323 -3.34 27.68 12.44
CA SER A 323 -3.51 27.63 13.90
C SER A 323 -3.23 26.26 14.52
N LEU A 324 -2.55 25.37 13.78
CA LEU A 324 -2.35 23.98 14.21
C LEU A 324 -1.62 23.83 15.56
N ASP A 325 -0.86 24.86 15.96
CA ASP A 325 -0.06 24.89 17.18
C ASP A 325 -0.75 25.60 18.35
N SER A 326 -1.91 26.23 18.16
CA SER A 326 -2.54 27.15 19.14
C SER A 326 -3.81 26.61 19.81
N TYR A 327 -3.99 25.29 19.88
CA TYR A 327 -5.19 24.72 20.50
C TYR A 327 -5.10 24.65 22.02
N VAL A 328 -6.26 24.83 22.66
CA VAL A 328 -6.43 24.61 24.10
C VAL A 328 -6.75 23.13 24.34
N PRO A 329 -5.99 22.42 25.18
CA PRO A 329 -6.28 21.03 25.50
C PRO A 329 -7.56 20.93 26.31
N MET A 330 -8.34 19.88 26.07
CA MET A 330 -9.48 19.54 26.91
C MET A 330 -8.97 19.14 28.30
N HIS A 331 -9.56 19.72 29.34
CA HIS A 331 -9.20 19.40 30.73
C HIS A 331 -10.01 18.20 31.21
N PHE A 332 -9.31 17.11 31.56
CA PHE A 332 -9.88 15.94 32.20
C PHE A 332 -9.36 15.84 33.64
N ASN A 333 -10.23 15.49 34.60
CA ASN A 333 -9.78 15.04 35.90
C ASN A 333 -9.10 13.66 35.76
N ASN A 334 -8.04 13.41 36.53
CA ASN A 334 -7.33 12.13 36.58
C ASN A 334 -8.27 10.96 36.83
N ASP A 335 -9.31 11.12 37.66
CA ASP A 335 -10.29 10.06 37.91
C ASP A 335 -11.03 9.64 36.64
N HIS A 336 -11.43 10.60 35.79
CA HIS A 336 -12.07 10.31 34.51
C HIS A 336 -11.11 9.62 33.55
N ILE A 337 -9.82 10.00 33.54
CA ILE A 337 -8.81 9.35 32.70
C ILE A 337 -8.58 7.91 33.15
N LEU A 338 -8.50 7.67 34.46
CA LEU A 338 -8.34 6.33 35.01
C LEU A 338 -9.55 5.45 34.69
N MET A 339 -10.77 5.99 34.70
CA MET A 339 -11.96 5.27 34.23
C MET A 339 -11.85 4.89 32.75
N ILE A 340 -11.42 5.82 31.89
CA ILE A 340 -11.18 5.53 30.47
C ILE A 340 -10.12 4.42 30.31
N PHE A 341 -9.05 4.46 31.09
CA PHE A 341 -8.01 3.43 31.04
C PHE A 341 -8.53 2.07 31.47
N GLN A 342 -9.36 1.99 32.51
CA GLN A 342 -10.02 0.76 32.93
C GLN A 342 -10.93 0.20 31.83
N GLU A 343 -11.75 1.05 31.20
CA GLU A 343 -12.64 0.63 30.11
C GLU A 343 -11.89 0.14 28.86
N LEU A 344 -10.73 0.73 28.56
CA LEU A 344 -9.89 0.37 27.42
C LEU A 344 -8.87 -0.73 27.75
N ASN A 345 -8.82 -1.18 29.00
CA ASN A 345 -7.80 -2.08 29.54
C ASN A 345 -6.37 -1.59 29.24
N LEU A 346 -6.10 -0.32 29.58
CA LEU A 346 -4.81 0.34 29.41
C LEU A 346 -4.10 0.43 30.76
N ASP A 347 -2.82 0.05 30.79
CA ASP A 347 -1.93 0.31 31.91
C ASP A 347 -1.11 1.58 31.63
N SER A 348 -1.15 2.52 32.56
CA SER A 348 -0.41 3.78 32.50
C SER A 348 1.11 3.61 32.67
N GLU A 349 1.58 2.41 33.06
CA GLU A 349 2.99 2.08 33.24
C GLU A 349 3.72 3.02 34.22
N GLY A 350 2.99 3.54 35.22
CA GLY A 350 3.52 4.51 36.20
C GLY A 350 3.70 5.93 35.65
N ILE A 351 3.21 6.22 34.44
CA ILE A 351 3.18 7.58 33.86
C ILE A 351 1.91 8.29 34.36
N GLU A 352 2.01 9.60 34.60
CA GLU A 352 0.85 10.43 34.95
C GLU A 352 -0.31 10.22 33.93
N PRO A 353 -1.55 9.98 34.38
CA PRO A 353 -2.65 9.63 33.48
C PRO A 353 -2.87 10.60 32.32
N SER A 354 -2.80 11.92 32.58
CA SER A 354 -2.96 12.94 31.55
C SER A 354 -1.87 12.86 30.46
N THR A 355 -0.62 12.65 30.87
CA THR A 355 0.53 12.50 30.00
C THR A 355 0.43 11.20 29.18
N TYR A 356 0.01 10.08 29.81
CA TYR A 356 -0.20 8.82 29.11
C TYR A 356 -1.35 8.93 28.09
N LEU A 357 -2.49 9.53 28.46
CA LEU A 357 -3.62 9.72 27.56
C LEU A 357 -3.23 10.53 26.32
N LYS A 358 -2.48 11.63 26.52
CA LYS A 358 -1.93 12.43 25.41
C LYS A 358 -1.04 11.58 24.50
N ARG A 359 -0.10 10.84 25.08
CA ARG A 359 0.84 9.98 24.32
C ARG A 359 0.09 8.89 23.54
N TYR A 360 -0.83 8.19 24.18
CA TYR A 360 -1.65 7.15 23.56
C TYR A 360 -2.46 7.71 22.37
N THR A 361 -3.13 8.83 22.59
CA THR A 361 -3.97 9.47 21.57
C THR A 361 -3.15 10.00 20.40
N ASN A 362 -1.97 10.56 20.67
CA ASN A 362 -1.03 10.97 19.62
C ASN A 362 -0.57 9.77 18.78
N CYS A 363 -0.29 8.64 19.43
CA CYS A 363 0.11 7.42 18.75
C CYS A 363 -1.00 6.84 17.87
N VAL A 364 -2.26 6.87 18.34
CA VAL A 364 -3.44 6.50 17.53
C VAL A 364 -3.52 7.39 16.29
N PHE A 365 -3.43 8.70 16.48
CA PHE A 365 -3.49 9.66 15.39
C PHE A 365 -2.39 9.40 14.33
N GLN A 366 -1.15 9.29 14.77
CA GLN A 366 0.00 8.98 13.91
C GLN A 366 -0.18 7.66 13.16
N THR A 367 -0.68 6.64 13.85
CA THR A 367 -0.93 5.32 13.26
C THR A 367 -1.91 5.39 12.09
N GLU A 368 -3.03 6.09 12.25
CA GLU A 368 -4.03 6.20 11.18
C GLU A 368 -3.47 6.94 9.95
N LEU A 369 -2.71 8.03 10.16
CA LEU A 369 -2.04 8.74 9.08
C LEU A 369 -1.00 7.86 8.38
N LEU A 370 -0.19 7.11 9.14
CA LEU A 370 0.81 6.19 8.62
C LEU A 370 0.18 5.05 7.82
N VAL A 371 -0.91 4.44 8.30
CA VAL A 371 -1.61 3.37 7.57
C VAL A 371 -2.18 3.89 6.26
N PHE A 372 -2.83 5.06 6.29
CA PHE A 372 -3.39 5.69 5.11
C PHE A 372 -2.34 5.99 4.05
N LEU A 373 -1.26 6.69 4.43
CA LEU A 373 -0.16 7.00 3.53
C LEU A 373 0.48 5.69 2.99
N TYR A 374 0.64 4.66 3.83
CA TYR A 374 1.20 3.36 3.45
C TYR A 374 0.41 2.73 2.30
N GLY A 375 -0.92 2.70 2.46
CA GLY A 375 -1.82 2.18 1.43
C GLY A 375 -1.76 2.96 0.10
N ILE A 376 -1.52 4.27 0.15
CA ILE A 376 -1.33 5.09 -1.06
C ILE A 376 0.02 4.80 -1.73
N MET A 377 1.11 4.61 -0.99
CA MET A 377 2.40 4.36 -1.64
C MET A 377 2.57 2.90 -2.08
N ASN A 378 1.96 1.94 -1.39
CA ASN A 378 2.11 0.52 -1.71
C ASN A 378 1.22 0.13 -2.91
N GLY A 379 1.58 0.56 -4.13
CA GLY A 379 0.88 0.19 -5.36
C GLY A 379 1.65 0.51 -6.63
N SER A 380 0.98 0.54 -7.78
CA SER A 380 1.62 0.72 -9.10
C SER A 380 2.36 2.05 -9.27
N ARG A 381 1.94 3.13 -8.61
CA ARG A 381 2.61 4.45 -8.65
C ARG A 381 3.59 4.67 -7.47
N LYS A 382 4.11 3.59 -6.88
CA LYS A 382 5.01 3.60 -5.70
C LYS A 382 6.11 4.66 -5.80
N LEU A 383 6.94 4.60 -6.84
CA LEU A 383 8.06 5.53 -7.03
C LEU A 383 7.62 7.00 -7.03
N GLN A 384 6.55 7.33 -7.75
CA GLN A 384 6.04 8.69 -7.81
C GLN A 384 5.56 9.19 -6.45
N THR A 385 4.83 8.36 -5.70
CA THR A 385 4.34 8.72 -4.37
C THR A 385 5.50 8.88 -3.38
N LEU A 386 6.51 8.01 -3.42
CA LEU A 386 7.71 8.11 -2.58
C LEU A 386 8.49 9.40 -2.84
N LEU A 387 8.64 9.80 -4.11
CA LEU A 387 9.27 11.08 -4.45
C LEU A 387 8.43 12.29 -3.97
N LEU A 388 7.11 12.20 -4.04
CA LEU A 388 6.21 13.27 -3.59
C LEU A 388 6.32 13.46 -2.06
N ILE A 389 6.17 12.40 -1.27
CA ILE A 389 6.23 12.52 0.20
C ILE A 389 7.62 12.92 0.69
N GLN A 390 8.69 12.52 -0.02
CA GLN A 390 10.04 12.96 0.29
C GLN A 390 10.14 14.49 0.19
N LYS A 391 9.60 15.09 -0.88
CA LYS A 391 9.55 16.54 -1.06
C LYS A 391 8.72 17.24 0.01
N LEU A 392 7.72 16.54 0.57
CA LEU A 392 6.85 17.02 1.65
C LEU A 392 7.44 16.84 3.05
N GLY A 393 8.75 16.54 3.20
CA GLY A 393 9.40 16.44 4.51
C GLY A 393 9.02 15.18 5.30
N PHE A 394 8.52 14.14 4.64
CA PHE A 394 8.12 12.90 5.31
C PHE A 394 9.28 12.16 5.97
N ILE A 395 10.48 12.15 5.36
CA ILE A 395 11.63 11.38 5.86
C ILE A 395 12.09 11.89 7.25
N PRO A 396 12.38 13.19 7.47
CA PRO A 396 12.69 13.70 8.80
C PRO A 396 11.60 13.41 9.83
N THR A 397 10.33 13.47 9.42
CA THR A 397 9.18 13.16 10.28
C THR A 397 9.17 11.69 10.70
N LEU A 398 9.35 10.77 9.76
CA LEU A 398 9.45 9.34 10.03
C LEU A 398 10.63 9.03 10.97
N TYR A 399 11.77 9.69 10.78
CA TYR A 399 12.93 9.53 11.66
C TYR A 399 12.64 9.94 13.10
N LYS A 400 11.95 11.08 13.30
CA LYS A 400 11.51 11.52 14.63
C LYS A 400 10.59 10.51 15.29
N ILE A 401 9.64 9.94 14.53
CA ILE A 401 8.73 8.91 15.03
C ILE A 401 9.53 7.68 15.48
N ILE A 402 10.43 7.15 14.63
CA ILE A 402 11.25 5.97 14.93
C ILE A 402 12.13 6.15 16.17
N ASN A 403 12.70 7.34 16.37
CA ASN A 403 13.52 7.62 17.54
C ASN A 403 12.70 7.84 18.82
N SER A 404 11.42 8.15 18.70
CA SER A 404 10.52 8.26 19.86
C SER A 404 10.00 6.89 20.35
N ILE A 405 10.19 5.85 19.55
CA ILE A 405 9.76 4.49 19.87
C ILE A 405 10.66 3.86 20.92
N ASP A 406 10.04 3.25 21.93
CA ASP A 406 10.71 2.38 22.89
C ASP A 406 10.87 0.96 22.32
N TRP A 407 12.06 0.66 21.82
CA TRP A 407 12.42 -0.63 21.22
C TRP A 407 12.63 -1.77 22.22
N THR A 408 12.53 -1.49 23.53
CA THR A 408 12.65 -2.49 24.60
C THR A 408 11.31 -3.00 25.12
N LYS A 409 10.20 -2.32 24.78
CA LYS A 409 8.85 -2.70 25.19
C LYS A 409 8.14 -3.54 24.15
N SER A 410 7.62 -4.69 24.55
CA SER A 410 6.68 -5.47 23.73
C SER A 410 5.25 -5.08 24.07
N TYR A 411 4.36 -5.13 23.08
CA TYR A 411 2.93 -4.90 23.27
C TYR A 411 2.19 -6.18 22.87
N SER A 412 1.41 -6.74 23.80
CA SER A 412 0.74 -8.04 23.61
C SER A 412 -0.35 -8.02 22.54
N ASP A 413 -0.98 -6.86 22.33
CA ASP A 413 -2.12 -6.71 21.43
C ASP A 413 -1.69 -6.17 20.06
N ASP A 414 -1.97 -6.90 18.98
CA ASP A 414 -1.76 -6.45 17.59
C ASP A 414 -2.56 -5.16 17.26
N TYR A 415 -3.51 -4.78 18.11
CA TYR A 415 -4.33 -3.58 18.00
C TYR A 415 -3.80 -2.40 18.83
N ASN A 416 -2.74 -2.61 19.60
CA ASN A 416 -2.14 -1.56 20.41
C ASN A 416 -1.56 -0.48 19.45
N PRO A 417 -1.93 0.80 19.60
CA PRO A 417 -1.45 1.86 18.73
C PRO A 417 0.08 1.96 18.69
N PHE A 418 0.77 1.71 19.80
CA PHE A 418 2.23 1.74 19.86
C PHE A 418 2.85 0.60 19.04
N HIS A 419 2.25 -0.59 19.09
CA HIS A 419 2.67 -1.70 18.23
C HIS A 419 2.43 -1.40 16.76
N ILE A 420 1.22 -0.92 16.40
CA ILE A 420 0.91 -0.62 15.00
C ILE A 420 1.84 0.48 14.49
N GLN A 421 2.10 1.54 15.26
CA GLN A 421 3.06 2.58 14.90
C GLN A 421 4.45 2.01 14.63
N LYS A 422 4.95 1.10 15.48
CA LYS A 422 6.22 0.40 15.27
C LYS A 422 6.25 -0.30 13.92
N ILE A 423 5.29 -1.20 13.71
CA ILE A 423 5.24 -2.03 12.50
C ILE A 423 5.07 -1.18 11.25
N GLN A 424 4.17 -0.18 11.27
CA GLN A 424 4.00 0.70 10.12
C GLN A 424 5.28 1.48 9.83
N SER A 425 5.94 2.05 10.85
CA SER A 425 7.20 2.78 10.66
C SER A 425 8.29 1.91 10.00
N LEU A 426 8.39 0.64 10.39
CA LEU A 426 9.31 -0.32 9.76
C LEU A 426 8.89 -0.68 8.33
N ARG A 427 7.59 -0.81 8.05
CA ARG A 427 7.09 -1.02 6.68
C ARG A 427 7.44 0.13 5.74
N TYR A 428 7.46 1.37 6.22
CA TYR A 428 7.97 2.50 5.43
C TYR A 428 9.44 2.35 5.08
N ILE A 429 10.28 1.95 6.05
CA ILE A 429 11.70 1.71 5.82
C ILE A 429 11.88 0.66 4.72
N ILE A 430 11.17 -0.46 4.81
CA ILE A 430 11.18 -1.53 3.78
C ILE A 430 10.73 -0.96 2.43
N LEU A 431 9.68 -0.14 2.40
CA LEU A 431 9.18 0.45 1.17
C LEU A 431 10.19 1.40 0.49
N PHE A 432 10.98 2.13 1.27
CA PHE A 432 12.07 2.95 0.73
C PHE A 432 13.31 2.14 0.31
N PHE A 433 13.48 0.94 0.86
CA PHE A 433 14.48 -0.04 0.41
C PHE A 433 13.92 -1.03 -0.62
N ASP A 434 12.80 -0.71 -1.26
CA ASP A 434 12.25 -1.54 -2.31
C ASP A 434 13.22 -1.64 -3.49
N VAL A 435 13.51 -2.87 -3.92
CA VAL A 435 14.56 -3.15 -4.90
C VAL A 435 14.27 -2.55 -6.28
N GLU A 436 12.99 -2.50 -6.68
CA GLU A 436 12.58 -1.91 -7.95
C GLU A 436 12.80 -0.39 -7.91
N VAL A 437 12.37 0.25 -6.81
CA VAL A 437 12.57 1.69 -6.59
C VAL A 437 14.04 2.05 -6.59
N MET A 438 14.85 1.33 -5.80
CA MET A 438 16.29 1.59 -5.71
C MET A 438 17.00 1.36 -7.05
N SER A 439 16.63 0.32 -7.79
CA SER A 439 17.21 0.04 -9.10
C SER A 439 16.86 1.11 -10.13
N ILE A 440 15.62 1.62 -10.14
CA ILE A 440 15.21 2.66 -11.08
C ILE A 440 15.93 3.98 -10.80
N LEU A 441 16.07 4.33 -9.52
CA LEU A 441 16.75 5.55 -9.10
C LEU A 441 18.28 5.43 -9.13
N ASN A 442 18.79 4.21 -9.15
CA ASN A 442 20.18 3.89 -8.82
C ASN A 442 20.62 4.53 -7.49
N ASP A 443 19.68 4.67 -6.57
CA ASP A 443 19.86 5.33 -5.28
C ASP A 443 18.74 4.97 -4.30
N CYS A 444 18.95 5.21 -3.00
CA CYS A 444 17.93 5.10 -1.96
C CYS A 444 17.48 6.48 -1.48
N LEU A 445 16.17 6.74 -1.53
CA LEU A 445 15.57 8.01 -1.11
C LEU A 445 15.67 8.23 0.41
N LEU A 446 15.74 7.16 1.21
CA LEU A 446 15.78 7.23 2.67
C LEU A 446 17.15 7.71 3.19
N ILE A 447 18.22 7.26 2.56
CA ILE A 447 19.59 7.48 3.04
C ILE A 447 20.13 8.79 2.46
N PRO A 448 20.42 9.80 3.30
CA PRO A 448 20.96 11.06 2.83
C PRO A 448 22.42 10.92 2.39
N GLN A 449 22.89 11.84 1.53
CA GLN A 449 24.23 11.75 0.93
C GLN A 449 25.36 11.68 1.96
N TYR A 450 25.30 12.47 3.04
CA TYR A 450 26.35 12.46 4.06
C TYR A 450 26.46 11.10 4.79
N GLU A 451 25.37 10.33 4.89
CA GLU A 451 25.41 8.99 5.49
C GLU A 451 26.05 8.01 4.52
N LYS A 452 25.75 8.13 3.21
CA LYS A 452 26.44 7.37 2.15
C LYS A 452 27.94 7.62 2.15
N ASP A 453 28.34 8.90 2.25
CA ASP A 453 29.74 9.30 2.31
C ASP A 453 30.45 8.71 3.54
N TYR A 454 29.78 8.69 4.70
CA TYR A 454 30.29 8.05 5.91
C TYR A 454 30.43 6.53 5.73
N ILE A 455 29.40 5.85 5.21
CA ILE A 455 29.41 4.40 4.98
C ILE A 455 30.53 4.00 4.01
N ASN A 456 30.79 4.82 3.00
CA ASN A 456 31.86 4.62 2.03
C ASN A 456 33.24 5.06 2.54
N GLY A 457 33.36 5.51 3.80
CA GLY A 457 34.64 5.92 4.40
C GLY A 457 35.19 7.26 3.90
N LEU A 458 34.36 8.07 3.23
CA LEU A 458 34.74 9.38 2.68
C LEU A 458 34.67 10.49 3.74
N THR A 459 33.83 10.33 4.76
CA THR A 459 33.67 11.30 5.85
C THR A 459 33.65 10.60 7.21
N LYS A 460 33.80 11.38 8.28
CA LYS A 460 33.62 10.89 9.66
C LYS A 460 32.16 11.08 10.10
N MET A 461 31.73 10.28 11.06
CA MET A 461 30.41 10.41 11.66
C MET A 461 30.27 11.76 12.37
N ASP A 462 29.21 12.50 12.04
CA ASP A 462 28.86 13.78 12.63
C ASP A 462 27.70 13.57 13.61
N GLN A 463 27.95 13.74 14.91
CA GLN A 463 26.94 13.50 15.94
C GLN A 463 25.70 14.39 15.83
N SER A 464 25.78 15.50 15.08
CA SER A 464 24.62 16.38 14.84
C SER A 464 23.67 15.88 13.75
N LYS A 465 24.07 14.87 12.98
CA LYS A 465 23.32 14.35 11.82
C LYS A 465 22.57 13.06 12.13
N THR A 466 21.58 12.75 11.30
CA THR A 466 20.74 11.55 11.43
C THR A 466 21.31 10.39 10.61
N TYR A 467 21.54 9.22 11.23
CA TYR A 467 22.09 8.05 10.55
C TYR A 467 21.08 6.91 10.60
N TRP A 468 20.35 6.70 9.49
CA TRP A 468 19.28 5.72 9.39
C TRP A 468 19.75 4.29 9.63
N LEU A 469 20.84 3.86 8.97
CA LEU A 469 21.32 2.49 9.10
C LEU A 469 21.83 2.22 10.52
N HIS A 470 22.47 3.22 11.14
CA HIS A 470 22.86 3.14 12.54
C HIS A 470 21.64 2.99 13.46
N SER A 471 20.62 3.84 13.30
CA SER A 471 19.41 3.80 14.13
C SER A 471 18.65 2.49 13.99
N ILE A 472 18.51 1.96 12.76
CA ILE A 472 17.89 0.65 12.51
C ILE A 472 18.67 -0.46 13.24
N TYR A 473 20.01 -0.46 13.13
CA TYR A 473 20.84 -1.46 13.80
C TYR A 473 20.75 -1.36 15.33
N GLN A 474 20.75 -0.16 15.89
CA GLN A 474 20.59 0.05 17.33
C GLN A 474 19.21 -0.43 17.82
N SER A 475 18.15 -0.20 17.05
CA SER A 475 16.82 -0.74 17.34
C SER A 475 16.81 -2.27 17.31
N TYR A 476 17.48 -2.89 16.33
CA TYR A 476 17.64 -4.35 16.23
C TYR A 476 18.32 -4.93 17.48
N LEU A 477 19.38 -4.29 17.97
CA LEU A 477 20.06 -4.71 19.21
C LEU A 477 19.16 -4.57 20.44
N LYS A 478 18.39 -3.48 20.54
CA LYS A 478 17.47 -3.23 21.66
C LYS A 478 16.27 -4.19 21.69
N SER A 479 15.82 -4.67 20.54
CA SER A 479 14.67 -5.58 20.40
C SER A 479 15.05 -7.07 20.50
N LYS A 480 16.17 -7.42 21.16
CA LYS A 480 16.65 -8.82 21.27
C LYS A 480 15.63 -9.81 21.86
N HIS A 481 14.72 -9.33 22.70
CA HIS A 481 13.72 -10.16 23.39
C HIS A 481 12.30 -9.96 22.85
N ILE A 482 12.15 -9.34 21.67
CA ILE A 482 10.85 -8.98 21.11
C ILE A 482 10.76 -9.48 19.67
N ASP A 483 10.23 -10.69 19.51
CA ASP A 483 10.39 -11.47 18.28
C ASP A 483 9.80 -10.78 17.05
N LYS A 484 8.55 -10.29 17.13
CA LYS A 484 7.86 -9.64 16.00
C LYS A 484 8.62 -8.41 15.51
N GLU A 485 8.92 -7.47 16.40
CA GLU A 485 9.67 -6.26 16.11
C GLU A 485 11.06 -6.56 15.55
N ARG A 486 11.76 -7.54 16.15
CA ARG A 486 13.08 -7.99 15.71
C ARG A 486 13.02 -8.53 14.29
N THR A 487 12.02 -9.34 13.93
CA THR A 487 11.83 -9.85 12.56
C THR A 487 11.66 -8.70 11.56
N PHE A 488 10.82 -7.70 11.85
CA PHE A 488 10.68 -6.55 10.94
C PHE A 488 11.96 -5.72 10.81
N LEU A 489 12.72 -5.55 11.90
CA LEU A 489 14.02 -4.89 11.87
C LEU A 489 15.04 -5.67 11.04
N MET A 490 15.03 -7.01 11.13
CA MET A 490 15.83 -7.88 10.27
C MET A 490 15.45 -7.70 8.79
N CYS A 491 14.16 -7.63 8.46
CA CYS A 491 13.72 -7.30 7.09
C CYS A 491 14.23 -5.93 6.61
N CYS A 492 14.26 -4.91 7.49
CA CYS A 492 14.83 -3.60 7.16
C CYS A 492 16.32 -3.69 6.86
N ILE A 493 17.08 -4.40 7.70
CA ILE A 493 18.52 -4.63 7.51
C ILE A 493 18.74 -5.38 6.19
N GLN A 494 18.07 -6.51 5.98
CA GLN A 494 18.15 -7.31 4.77
C GLN A 494 17.86 -6.48 3.51
N SER A 495 16.82 -5.65 3.53
CA SER A 495 16.47 -4.79 2.39
C SER A 495 17.56 -3.75 2.12
N SER A 496 18.14 -3.15 3.18
CA SER A 496 19.25 -2.19 3.03
C SER A 496 20.55 -2.81 2.48
N LEU A 497 20.79 -4.11 2.68
CA LEU A 497 21.94 -4.82 2.12
C LEU A 497 21.91 -4.91 0.58
N ARG A 498 20.77 -4.65 -0.05
CA ARG A 498 20.57 -4.69 -1.52
C ARG A 498 20.87 -3.36 -2.21
N MET A 499 21.22 -2.32 -1.46
CA MET A 499 21.60 -1.02 -1.99
C MET A 499 22.86 -1.13 -2.85
N SER A 500 22.81 -0.60 -4.07
CA SER A 500 23.96 -0.49 -4.97
C SER A 500 24.83 0.73 -4.59
N ASN A 501 26.10 0.71 -5.04
CA ASN A 501 27.06 1.84 -4.94
C ASN A 501 27.41 2.31 -3.52
N ILE A 502 27.01 1.57 -2.48
CA ILE A 502 27.27 1.91 -1.08
C ILE A 502 27.73 0.65 -0.34
N GLN A 503 28.76 0.76 0.49
CA GLN A 503 29.35 -0.37 1.23
C GLN A 503 28.53 -0.80 2.45
N VAL A 504 27.21 -0.90 2.31
CA VAL A 504 26.28 -1.23 3.42
C VAL A 504 26.59 -2.58 4.08
N LYS A 505 26.98 -3.57 3.28
CA LYS A 505 27.36 -4.90 3.78
C LYS A 505 28.57 -4.82 4.72
N GLN A 506 29.64 -4.15 4.28
CA GLN A 506 30.85 -3.96 5.08
C GLN A 506 30.57 -3.14 6.34
N TYR A 507 29.72 -2.12 6.21
CA TYR A 507 29.27 -1.30 7.34
C TYR A 507 28.67 -2.16 8.45
N TYR A 508 27.66 -3.00 8.18
CA TYR A 508 27.08 -3.84 9.22
C TYR A 508 28.05 -4.89 9.78
N VAL A 509 28.95 -5.42 8.95
CA VAL A 509 30.00 -6.35 9.41
C VAL A 509 30.93 -5.65 10.40
N ASN A 510 31.33 -4.40 10.15
CA ASN A 510 32.16 -3.62 11.07
C ASN A 510 31.46 -3.36 12.41
N PHE A 511 30.13 -3.34 12.43
CA PHE A 511 29.32 -3.26 13.65
C PHE A 511 29.06 -4.62 14.32
N GLY A 512 29.57 -5.72 13.77
CA GLY A 512 29.50 -7.06 14.37
C GLY A 512 28.28 -7.89 13.95
N LEU A 513 27.53 -7.51 12.90
CA LEU A 513 26.34 -8.24 12.47
C LEU A 513 26.64 -9.70 12.10
N MET A 514 27.68 -9.96 11.30
CA MET A 514 28.03 -11.32 10.86
C MET A 514 28.39 -12.23 12.03
N ASP A 515 29.12 -11.72 13.02
CA ASP A 515 29.49 -12.46 14.21
C ASP A 515 28.27 -12.76 15.10
N SER A 516 27.41 -11.77 15.29
CA SER A 516 26.15 -11.96 16.04
C SER A 516 25.26 -13.02 15.38
N LEU A 517 25.10 -12.99 14.05
CA LEU A 517 24.28 -13.96 13.32
C LEU A 517 24.87 -15.37 13.41
N TYR A 518 26.17 -15.51 13.21
CA TYR A 518 26.86 -16.80 13.32
C TYR A 518 26.69 -17.40 14.72
N GLN A 519 26.93 -16.60 15.76
CA GLN A 519 26.78 -17.03 17.16
C GLN A 519 25.32 -17.41 17.47
N GLU A 520 24.34 -16.62 17.05
CA GLU A 520 22.93 -16.93 17.29
C GLU A 520 22.45 -18.23 16.61
N ILE A 521 22.99 -18.54 15.42
CA ILE A 521 22.70 -19.81 14.74
C ILE A 521 23.28 -20.97 15.56
N ILE A 522 24.55 -20.92 15.94
CA ILE A 522 25.19 -22.03 16.67
C ILE A 522 24.72 -22.18 18.13
N GLU A 523 24.20 -21.11 18.76
CA GLU A 523 23.52 -21.15 20.05
C GLU A 523 22.13 -21.84 20.01
N GLN A 524 21.69 -22.30 18.84
CA GLN A 524 20.48 -23.10 18.62
C GLN A 524 19.16 -22.44 19.00
N LYS A 525 19.03 -21.12 18.81
CA LYS A 525 17.74 -20.42 18.93
C LYS A 525 16.88 -20.68 17.70
N GLN A 526 16.27 -21.87 17.62
CA GLN A 526 15.47 -22.34 16.47
C GLN A 526 14.47 -21.30 15.95
N GLN A 527 13.88 -20.51 16.84
CA GLN A 527 12.87 -19.50 16.52
C GLN A 527 13.30 -18.47 15.46
N PHE A 528 14.61 -18.25 15.23
CA PHE A 528 15.12 -17.23 14.32
C PHE A 528 15.97 -17.77 13.17
N TYR A 529 15.98 -19.09 12.94
CA TYR A 529 16.85 -19.68 11.92
C TYR A 529 16.63 -19.09 10.53
N GLN A 530 15.39 -19.08 10.03
CA GLN A 530 15.09 -18.56 8.69
C GLN A 530 15.62 -17.12 8.51
N MET A 531 15.27 -16.22 9.44
CA MET A 531 15.69 -14.82 9.35
C MET A 531 17.20 -14.65 9.50
N ASN A 532 17.85 -15.42 10.38
CA ASN A 532 19.30 -15.36 10.56
C ASN A 532 20.04 -15.86 9.31
N PHE A 533 19.57 -16.96 8.73
CA PHE A 533 20.08 -17.49 7.46
C PHE A 533 19.85 -16.52 6.31
N ASP A 534 18.67 -15.91 6.20
CA ASP A 534 18.35 -14.92 5.17
C ASP A 534 19.28 -13.71 5.23
N LEU A 535 19.52 -13.15 6.41
CA LEU A 535 20.43 -12.00 6.59
C LEU A 535 21.88 -12.38 6.30
N LEU A 536 22.33 -13.53 6.80
CA LEU A 536 23.67 -14.02 6.53
C LEU A 536 23.87 -14.29 5.04
N GLY A 537 22.90 -14.94 4.39
CA GLY A 537 22.88 -15.17 2.95
C GLY A 537 22.96 -13.85 2.18
N GLU A 538 22.14 -12.86 2.54
CA GLU A 538 22.15 -11.55 1.88
C GLU A 538 23.48 -10.80 2.08
N LEU A 539 24.14 -10.92 3.24
CA LEU A 539 25.48 -10.36 3.46
C LEU A 539 26.50 -10.95 2.48
N LEU A 540 26.56 -12.28 2.39
CA LEU A 540 27.56 -12.99 1.58
C LEU A 540 27.28 -12.93 0.07
N LYS A 541 26.00 -12.85 -0.32
CA LYS A 541 25.56 -12.92 -1.71
C LYS A 541 26.32 -11.95 -2.62
N ASN A 542 27.01 -12.47 -3.62
CA ASN A 542 27.76 -11.71 -4.62
C ASN A 542 28.78 -10.74 -4.00
N ASN A 543 29.34 -11.06 -2.82
CA ASN A 543 30.34 -10.26 -2.13
C ASN A 543 31.57 -11.11 -1.80
N SER A 544 32.56 -11.10 -2.70
CA SER A 544 33.80 -11.89 -2.56
C SER A 544 34.50 -11.70 -1.21
N PRO A 545 34.81 -10.46 -0.76
CA PRO A 545 35.53 -10.27 0.50
C PRO A 545 34.82 -10.88 1.70
N LEU A 546 33.52 -10.64 1.84
CA LEU A 546 32.74 -11.15 2.98
C LEU A 546 32.54 -12.67 2.91
N TYR A 547 32.41 -13.23 1.71
CA TYR A 547 32.37 -14.68 1.52
C TYR A 547 33.67 -15.34 2.02
N HIS A 548 34.83 -14.83 1.61
CA HIS A 548 36.12 -15.34 2.07
C HIS A 548 36.32 -15.15 3.57
N ASP A 549 35.93 -14.00 4.12
CA ASP A 549 36.04 -13.73 5.55
C ASP A 549 35.15 -14.66 6.38
N PHE A 550 33.94 -14.96 5.90
CA PHE A 550 33.06 -15.94 6.54
C PHE A 550 33.66 -17.34 6.49
N THR A 551 34.17 -17.77 5.32
CA THR A 551 34.84 -19.07 5.17
C THR A 551 36.05 -19.20 6.11
N LYS A 552 36.89 -18.15 6.23
CA LYS A 552 38.01 -18.14 7.18
C LYS A 552 37.55 -18.35 8.62
N ARG A 553 36.46 -17.67 9.04
CA ARG A 553 35.89 -17.82 10.38
C ARG A 553 35.40 -19.25 10.62
N CYS A 554 34.70 -19.84 9.64
CA CYS A 554 34.30 -21.24 9.70
C CYS A 554 35.50 -22.18 9.85
N THR A 555 36.59 -21.95 9.11
CA THR A 555 37.79 -22.81 9.21
C THR A 555 38.60 -22.60 10.49
N ALA A 556 38.49 -21.42 11.12
CA ALA A 556 39.21 -21.10 12.35
C ALA A 556 38.65 -21.83 13.59
N ASP A 557 37.36 -22.17 13.58
CA ASP A 557 36.72 -22.99 14.62
C ASP A 557 35.98 -24.19 14.00
N PRO A 558 36.70 -25.32 13.77
CA PRO A 558 36.11 -26.51 13.17
C PRO A 558 34.91 -27.09 13.93
N SER A 559 34.86 -26.91 15.25
CA SER A 559 33.76 -27.43 16.08
C SER A 559 32.48 -26.66 15.84
N SER A 560 32.54 -25.33 15.91
CA SER A 560 31.39 -24.46 15.61
C SER A 560 30.97 -24.56 14.15
N PHE A 561 31.91 -24.77 13.22
CA PHE A 561 31.57 -24.99 11.82
C PHE A 561 30.85 -26.31 11.58
N LYS A 562 31.31 -27.41 12.19
CA LYS A 562 30.59 -28.70 12.13
C LYS A 562 29.19 -28.59 12.71
N LEU A 563 29.02 -27.78 13.77
CA LEU A 563 27.70 -27.50 14.33
C LEU A 563 26.83 -26.69 13.35
N LEU A 564 27.37 -25.64 12.71
CA LEU A 564 26.67 -24.90 11.66
C LEU A 564 26.20 -25.84 10.53
N GLN A 565 27.09 -26.70 10.03
CA GLN A 565 26.78 -27.68 8.99
C GLN A 565 25.60 -28.58 9.39
N LYS A 566 25.64 -29.12 10.61
CA LYS A 566 24.56 -29.92 11.18
C LYS A 566 23.24 -29.14 11.21
N ILE A 567 23.24 -27.91 11.75
CA ILE A 567 22.04 -27.07 11.85
C ILE A 567 21.47 -26.78 10.46
N VAL A 568 22.29 -26.44 9.47
CA VAL A 568 21.84 -26.19 8.09
C VAL A 568 21.15 -27.43 7.51
N MET A 569 21.70 -28.64 7.71
CA MET A 569 21.10 -29.86 7.18
C MET A 569 19.84 -30.31 7.93
N GLU A 570 19.74 -30.01 9.23
CA GLU A 570 18.52 -30.28 10.01
C GLU A 570 17.40 -29.26 9.71
N ASN A 571 17.72 -28.10 9.11
CA ASN A 571 16.80 -27.00 8.88
C ASN A 571 16.89 -26.47 7.43
N ILE A 572 16.92 -27.37 6.45
CA ILE A 572 17.11 -27.04 5.02
C ILE A 572 16.04 -26.06 4.51
N ILE A 573 14.79 -26.20 4.96
CA ILE A 573 13.68 -25.31 4.60
C ILE A 573 13.99 -23.88 5.06
N ASP A 574 14.39 -23.67 6.31
CA ASP A 574 14.74 -22.34 6.83
C ASP A 574 16.04 -21.80 6.21
N ALA A 575 17.00 -22.69 5.90
CA ALA A 575 18.30 -22.31 5.33
C ALA A 575 18.29 -22.12 3.81
N ASN A 576 17.15 -22.31 3.12
CA ASN A 576 17.13 -22.40 1.66
C ASN A 576 17.72 -21.15 0.96
N VAL A 577 17.40 -19.94 1.45
CA VAL A 577 17.91 -18.70 0.84
C VAL A 577 19.40 -18.53 1.09
N PHE A 578 19.90 -18.96 2.26
CA PHE A 578 21.32 -19.00 2.58
C PHE A 578 22.06 -19.97 1.65
N LEU A 579 21.56 -21.19 1.48
CA LEU A 579 22.11 -22.19 0.55
C LEU A 579 22.20 -21.61 -0.87
N ARG A 580 21.10 -21.02 -1.35
CA ARG A 580 21.06 -20.33 -2.65
C ARG A 580 22.11 -19.22 -2.75
N ALA A 581 22.25 -18.39 -1.71
CA ALA A 581 23.22 -17.30 -1.71
C ALA A 581 24.67 -17.78 -1.79
N ILE A 582 25.02 -18.88 -1.10
CA ILE A 582 26.34 -19.50 -1.19
C ILE A 582 26.63 -19.97 -2.62
N LEU A 583 25.67 -20.66 -3.26
CA LEU A 583 25.81 -21.18 -4.61
C LEU A 583 25.94 -20.08 -5.67
N LEU A 584 25.08 -19.07 -5.60
CA LEU A 584 25.13 -17.93 -6.52
C LEU A 584 26.45 -17.16 -6.40
N THR A 585 26.90 -16.90 -5.17
CA THR A 585 28.18 -16.22 -4.93
C THR A 585 29.32 -17.02 -5.52
N HIS A 586 29.38 -18.33 -5.24
CA HIS A 586 30.44 -19.18 -5.76
C HIS A 586 30.43 -19.24 -7.31
N SER A 587 29.25 -19.36 -7.92
CA SER A 587 29.10 -19.36 -9.40
C SER A 587 29.60 -18.04 -10.02
N GLU A 588 29.29 -16.90 -9.41
CA GLU A 588 29.76 -15.60 -9.88
C GLU A 588 31.28 -15.44 -9.73
N LEU A 589 31.86 -15.88 -8.61
CA LEU A 589 33.32 -15.83 -8.41
C LEU A 589 34.05 -16.70 -9.45
N ARG A 590 33.49 -17.88 -9.77
CA ARG A 590 34.03 -18.78 -10.80
C ARG A 590 34.00 -18.11 -12.17
N SER A 591 32.84 -17.56 -12.53
CA SER A 591 32.64 -16.86 -13.81
C SER A 591 33.53 -15.64 -13.97
N SER A 592 33.89 -15.00 -12.85
CA SER A 592 34.75 -13.81 -12.82
C SER A 592 36.25 -14.13 -12.69
N ASN A 593 36.66 -15.41 -12.72
CA ASN A 593 38.03 -15.87 -12.45
C ASN A 593 38.64 -15.33 -11.14
N GLN A 594 37.78 -15.03 -10.15
CA GLN A 594 38.21 -14.58 -8.82
C GLN A 594 38.50 -15.75 -7.88
N LEU A 595 38.15 -16.96 -8.29
CA LEU A 595 38.47 -18.19 -7.60
C LEU A 595 39.95 -18.55 -7.79
N LYS A 596 40.73 -18.41 -6.72
CA LYS A 596 42.07 -18.99 -6.65
C LYS A 596 41.91 -20.45 -6.25
N PHE A 597 42.56 -21.37 -6.96
CA PHE A 597 42.44 -22.83 -6.77
C PHE A 597 42.99 -23.37 -5.43
N GLN A 598 42.90 -22.62 -4.33
CA GLN A 598 43.27 -23.13 -3.01
C GLN A 598 42.07 -23.86 -2.39
N ASP A 599 42.29 -25.12 -2.01
CA ASP A 599 41.23 -26.08 -1.59
C ASP A 599 40.38 -25.61 -0.39
N ASN A 600 40.87 -24.67 0.42
CA ASN A 600 40.19 -24.22 1.63
C ASN A 600 39.18 -23.07 1.40
N GLU A 601 39.08 -22.51 0.19
CA GLU A 601 38.15 -21.40 -0.08
C GLU A 601 36.71 -21.86 -0.39
N TYR A 602 36.50 -23.17 -0.58
CA TYR A 602 35.24 -23.75 -1.12
C TYR A 602 34.50 -24.71 -0.21
N ILE A 603 34.95 -24.85 1.02
CA ILE A 603 34.41 -25.74 2.04
C ILE A 603 32.87 -25.70 2.15
N LEU A 604 32.23 -24.52 2.07
CA LEU A 604 30.77 -24.40 2.09
C LEU A 604 30.11 -24.87 0.79
N PHE A 605 30.69 -24.52 -0.36
CA PHE A 605 30.19 -24.96 -1.66
C PHE A 605 30.31 -26.48 -1.82
N ASP A 606 31.46 -27.05 -1.48
CA ASP A 606 31.73 -28.48 -1.54
C ASP A 606 30.79 -29.26 -0.62
N TYR A 607 30.56 -28.75 0.59
CA TYR A 607 29.58 -29.32 1.52
C TYR A 607 28.18 -29.39 0.90
N ILE A 608 27.73 -28.33 0.23
CA ILE A 608 26.40 -28.25 -0.38
C ILE A 608 26.30 -29.09 -1.66
N VAL A 609 27.20 -28.88 -2.64
CA VAL A 609 27.07 -29.43 -4.00
C VAL A 609 27.65 -30.84 -4.15
N ARG A 610 28.75 -31.14 -3.46
CA ARG A 610 29.42 -32.44 -3.59
C ARG A 610 28.94 -33.45 -2.56
N GLN A 611 28.69 -33.02 -1.32
CA GLN A 611 28.39 -33.93 -0.21
C GLN A 611 26.88 -34.12 0.03
N HIS A 612 26.10 -33.04 0.00
CA HIS A 612 24.70 -33.07 0.44
C HIS A 612 23.65 -32.67 -0.61
N ARG A 613 24.05 -32.43 -1.86
CA ARG A 613 23.17 -31.94 -2.94
C ARG A 613 21.88 -32.72 -3.05
N ASN A 614 21.96 -34.05 -3.08
CA ASN A 614 20.80 -34.91 -3.29
C ASN A 614 19.81 -34.80 -2.12
N ASN A 615 20.30 -34.85 -0.87
CA ASN A 615 19.50 -34.69 0.33
C ASN A 615 18.80 -33.32 0.36
N ILE A 616 19.50 -32.25 -0.05
CA ILE A 616 18.93 -30.91 -0.11
C ILE A 616 17.82 -30.84 -1.17
N LEU A 617 18.06 -31.36 -2.37
CA LEU A 617 17.06 -31.38 -3.45
C LEU A 617 15.81 -32.16 -3.05
N GLU A 618 15.99 -33.36 -2.47
CA GLU A 618 14.91 -34.22 -1.96
C GLU A 618 14.11 -33.50 -0.88
N THR A 619 14.77 -32.98 0.16
CA THR A 619 14.10 -32.26 1.27
C THR A 619 13.31 -31.04 0.77
N LEU A 620 13.88 -30.26 -0.15
CA LEU A 620 13.22 -29.07 -0.68
C LEU A 620 11.96 -29.44 -1.47
N ILE A 621 12.03 -30.46 -2.32
CA ILE A 621 10.89 -30.82 -3.17
C ILE A 621 9.81 -31.59 -2.41
N ASP A 622 10.19 -32.43 -1.45
CA ASP A 622 9.27 -33.18 -0.59
C ASP A 622 8.45 -32.26 0.34
N SER A 623 8.98 -31.08 0.65
CA SER A 623 8.29 -30.07 1.45
C SER A 623 7.17 -29.34 0.71
N LEU A 624 7.00 -29.60 -0.59
CA LEU A 624 6.10 -28.85 -1.48
C LEU A 624 5.04 -29.74 -2.09
N SER A 625 3.80 -29.24 -2.11
CA SER A 625 2.70 -29.79 -2.89
C SER A 625 1.88 -28.69 -3.55
N VAL A 626 1.05 -29.05 -4.52
CA VAL A 626 0.13 -28.09 -5.17
C VAL A 626 -0.77 -27.38 -4.14
N GLU A 627 -1.16 -28.08 -3.09
CA GLU A 627 -2.02 -27.57 -2.02
C GLU A 627 -1.26 -26.76 -0.96
N THR A 628 0.01 -27.08 -0.75
CA THR A 628 0.86 -26.45 0.28
C THR A 628 1.74 -25.34 -0.28
N LEU A 629 1.83 -25.16 -1.60
CA LEU A 629 2.61 -24.08 -2.20
C LEU A 629 1.93 -22.72 -1.92
N HIS A 630 2.63 -21.89 -1.15
CA HIS A 630 2.29 -20.50 -0.83
C HIS A 630 3.52 -19.60 -1.01
N LEU A 631 3.37 -18.29 -0.83
CA LEU A 631 4.48 -17.37 -1.10
C LEU A 631 5.66 -17.54 -0.16
N GLU A 632 5.41 -17.90 1.10
CA GLU A 632 6.47 -18.07 2.08
C GLU A 632 7.37 -19.28 1.76
N ASN A 633 6.83 -20.36 1.17
CA ASN A 633 7.62 -21.56 0.80
C ASN A 633 7.97 -21.64 -0.70
N LEU A 634 7.49 -20.73 -1.55
CA LEU A 634 7.91 -20.62 -2.95
C LEU A 634 9.43 -20.46 -3.10
N CYS A 635 10.08 -19.88 -2.08
CA CYS A 635 11.53 -19.77 -2.01
C CYS A 635 12.25 -21.13 -2.02
N CYS A 636 11.65 -22.19 -1.46
CA CYS A 636 12.19 -23.56 -1.53
C CYS A 636 12.26 -24.05 -2.98
N LEU A 637 11.19 -23.84 -3.75
CA LEU A 637 11.13 -24.23 -5.15
C LEU A 637 12.13 -23.42 -5.99
N ASN A 638 12.21 -22.12 -5.74
CA ASN A 638 13.22 -21.28 -6.39
C ASN A 638 14.64 -21.80 -6.08
N THR A 639 14.94 -22.07 -4.81
CA THR A 639 16.24 -22.60 -4.37
C THR A 639 16.54 -23.96 -5.01
N PHE A 640 15.57 -24.87 -5.09
CA PHE A 640 15.68 -26.14 -5.81
C PHE A 640 16.11 -25.92 -7.27
N LEU A 641 15.44 -25.01 -7.98
CA LEU A 641 15.75 -24.69 -9.38
C LEU A 641 17.15 -24.06 -9.53
N PHE A 642 17.57 -23.20 -8.60
CA PHE A 642 18.93 -22.65 -8.61
C PHE A 642 20.00 -23.71 -8.35
N ILE A 643 19.75 -24.68 -7.47
CA ILE A 643 20.69 -25.79 -7.23
C ILE A 643 20.85 -26.61 -8.52
N LEU A 644 19.76 -26.91 -9.23
CA LEU A 644 19.82 -27.63 -10.50
C LEU A 644 20.52 -26.82 -11.59
N HIS A 645 20.27 -25.53 -11.66
CA HIS A 645 20.95 -24.62 -12.60
C HIS A 645 22.46 -24.63 -12.35
N VAL A 646 22.89 -24.43 -11.10
CA VAL A 646 24.32 -24.49 -10.74
C VAL A 646 24.88 -25.90 -10.97
N SER A 647 24.11 -26.96 -10.71
CA SER A 647 24.56 -28.33 -11.00
C SER A 647 24.85 -28.53 -12.49
N LYS A 648 24.12 -27.87 -13.39
CA LYS A 648 24.40 -27.87 -14.84
C LYS A 648 25.73 -27.21 -15.16
N ASP A 649 26.03 -26.07 -14.57
CA ASP A 649 27.29 -25.34 -14.79
C ASP A 649 28.52 -26.08 -14.23
N PHE A 650 28.30 -27.00 -13.29
CA PHE A 650 29.35 -27.79 -12.64
C PHE A 650 29.39 -29.26 -13.08
N GLY A 651 28.55 -29.67 -14.04
CA GLY A 651 28.57 -31.03 -14.60
C GLY A 651 27.90 -32.10 -13.73
N TYR A 652 27.08 -31.71 -12.76
CA TYR A 652 26.36 -32.58 -11.83
C TYR A 652 24.85 -32.70 -12.14
N PHE A 653 24.39 -32.11 -13.24
CA PHE A 653 22.97 -32.07 -13.58
C PHE A 653 22.40 -33.46 -13.86
N ASP A 654 23.07 -34.26 -14.69
CA ASP A 654 22.58 -35.59 -15.07
C ASP A 654 22.44 -36.51 -13.85
N GLU A 655 23.41 -36.47 -12.92
CA GLU A 655 23.33 -37.20 -11.64
C GLU A 655 22.12 -36.78 -10.81
N SER A 656 21.82 -35.47 -10.78
CA SER A 656 20.68 -34.92 -10.05
C SER A 656 19.35 -35.36 -10.69
N ILE A 657 19.29 -35.38 -12.02
CA ILE A 657 18.12 -35.89 -12.77
C ILE A 657 17.92 -37.39 -12.52
N VAL A 658 18.98 -38.20 -12.53
CA VAL A 658 18.89 -39.63 -12.22
C VAL A 658 18.31 -39.87 -10.83
N MET A 659 18.79 -39.12 -9.82
CA MET A 659 18.26 -39.19 -8.46
C MET A 659 16.77 -38.85 -8.41
N LEU A 660 16.36 -37.74 -9.03
CA LEU A 660 14.96 -37.32 -9.06
C LEU A 660 14.07 -38.36 -9.79
N LYS A 661 14.56 -38.97 -10.89
CA LYS A 661 13.86 -40.05 -11.58
C LYS A 661 13.67 -41.28 -10.69
N LEU A 662 14.62 -41.59 -9.80
CA LEU A 662 14.48 -42.68 -8.83
C LEU A 662 13.38 -42.38 -7.80
N LEU A 663 13.29 -41.14 -7.30
CA LEU A 663 12.20 -40.72 -6.43
C LEU A 663 10.83 -40.83 -7.13
N CYS A 664 10.74 -40.36 -8.37
CA CYS A 664 9.53 -40.45 -9.19
C CYS A 664 9.07 -41.87 -9.50
N ARG A 665 10.01 -42.79 -9.82
CA ARG A 665 9.67 -44.20 -10.09
C ARG A 665 9.05 -44.91 -8.90
N ASN A 666 9.35 -44.47 -7.68
CA ASN A 666 8.83 -45.07 -6.46
C ASN A 666 7.41 -44.58 -6.13
N SER A 667 6.91 -43.51 -6.78
CA SER A 667 5.59 -42.94 -6.50
C SER A 667 5.03 -42.13 -7.67
N THR A 668 3.95 -42.63 -8.28
CA THR A 668 3.18 -41.89 -9.29
C THR A 668 2.58 -40.59 -8.72
N ALA A 669 2.14 -40.62 -7.46
CA ALA A 669 1.63 -39.45 -6.75
C ALA A 669 2.71 -38.36 -6.60
N PHE A 670 3.95 -38.76 -6.28
CA PHE A 670 5.08 -37.82 -6.21
C PHE A 670 5.34 -37.17 -7.57
N THR A 671 5.36 -37.97 -8.64
CA THR A 671 5.58 -37.45 -10.02
C THR A 671 4.49 -36.46 -10.45
N GLN A 672 3.22 -36.76 -10.16
CA GLN A 672 2.11 -35.84 -10.44
C GLN A 672 2.23 -34.55 -9.64
N ASN A 673 2.55 -34.65 -8.36
CA ASN A 673 2.76 -33.48 -7.50
C ASN A 673 3.94 -32.62 -7.99
N PHE A 674 5.07 -33.25 -8.32
CA PHE A 674 6.28 -32.60 -8.84
C PHE A 674 5.98 -31.75 -10.08
N LEU A 675 5.30 -32.32 -11.07
CA LEU A 675 4.91 -31.60 -12.28
C LEU A 675 3.84 -30.54 -12.01
N GLY A 676 2.89 -30.82 -11.12
CA GLY A 676 1.85 -29.88 -10.71
C GLY A 676 2.43 -28.61 -10.05
N VAL A 677 3.44 -28.78 -9.20
CA VAL A 677 4.15 -27.67 -8.54
C VAL A 677 4.86 -26.78 -9.57
N PHE A 678 5.50 -27.34 -10.61
CA PHE A 678 6.09 -26.56 -11.70
C PHE A 678 5.06 -25.82 -12.55
N ALA A 679 3.93 -26.46 -12.88
CA ALA A 679 2.85 -25.80 -13.61
C ALA A 679 2.29 -24.60 -12.82
N LEU A 680 2.15 -24.74 -11.51
CA LEU A 680 1.71 -23.67 -10.62
C LEU A 680 2.76 -22.55 -10.51
N TRP A 681 4.04 -22.90 -10.42
CA TRP A 681 5.16 -21.93 -10.44
C TRP A 681 5.16 -21.09 -11.72
N LYS A 682 5.01 -21.71 -12.90
CA LYS A 682 4.93 -21.00 -14.19
C LYS A 682 3.75 -20.02 -14.20
N SER A 683 2.56 -20.53 -13.86
CA SER A 683 1.32 -19.74 -13.80
C SER A 683 1.43 -18.55 -12.84
N PHE A 684 2.13 -18.72 -11.72
CA PHE A 684 2.39 -17.64 -10.78
C PHE A 684 3.26 -16.55 -11.41
N TYR A 685 4.44 -16.91 -11.94
CA TYR A 685 5.37 -15.90 -12.46
C TYR A 685 4.87 -15.20 -13.73
N ASP A 686 4.07 -15.87 -14.55
CA ASP A 686 3.39 -15.25 -15.71
C ASP A 686 2.54 -14.03 -15.31
N GLN A 687 2.04 -13.99 -14.07
CA GLN A 687 1.22 -12.91 -13.53
C GLN A 687 1.97 -11.98 -12.54
N ASN A 688 3.25 -12.23 -12.29
CA ASN A 688 4.02 -11.60 -11.22
C ASN A 688 5.36 -11.03 -11.72
N SER A 689 5.30 -10.02 -12.59
CA SER A 689 6.50 -9.37 -13.16
C SER A 689 7.43 -8.74 -12.11
N ARG A 690 6.90 -8.31 -10.96
CA ARG A 690 7.73 -7.79 -9.86
C ARG A 690 8.58 -8.87 -9.21
N ASP A 691 8.01 -10.05 -9.00
CA ASP A 691 8.74 -11.19 -8.43
C ASP A 691 9.77 -11.71 -9.43
N ILE A 692 9.46 -11.72 -10.73
CA ILE A 692 10.45 -11.97 -11.80
C ILE A 692 11.61 -10.99 -11.67
N PHE A 693 11.34 -9.69 -11.64
CA PHE A 693 12.38 -8.66 -11.53
C PHE A 693 13.24 -8.86 -10.27
N SER A 694 12.61 -9.12 -9.13
CA SER A 694 13.31 -9.38 -7.86
C SER A 694 14.22 -10.61 -7.95
N LEU A 695 13.73 -11.69 -8.57
CA LEU A 695 14.49 -12.92 -8.76
C LEU A 695 15.70 -12.69 -9.66
N GLU A 696 15.52 -12.03 -10.80
CA GLU A 696 16.61 -11.71 -11.73
C GLU A 696 17.63 -10.76 -11.11
N TYR A 697 17.16 -9.70 -10.43
CA TYR A 697 18.02 -8.71 -9.80
C TYR A 697 18.90 -9.35 -8.71
N THR A 698 18.30 -10.20 -7.88
CA THR A 698 19.01 -10.81 -6.75
C THR A 698 19.92 -11.95 -7.15
N SER A 699 19.59 -12.71 -8.19
CA SER A 699 20.38 -13.84 -8.67
C SER A 699 21.37 -13.51 -9.77
N LYS A 700 21.17 -12.39 -10.48
CA LYS A 700 21.85 -12.03 -11.74
C LYS A 700 21.61 -13.02 -12.89
N LEU A 701 20.73 -14.00 -12.70
CA LEU A 701 20.31 -14.95 -13.73
C LEU A 701 19.05 -14.44 -14.42
N LYS A 702 18.92 -14.74 -15.71
CA LYS A 702 17.72 -14.33 -16.45
C LYS A 702 16.61 -15.32 -16.20
N PHE A 703 15.39 -14.82 -16.01
CA PHE A 703 14.23 -15.65 -15.68
C PHE A 703 13.95 -16.70 -16.75
N HIS A 704 14.15 -16.35 -18.03
CA HIS A 704 13.98 -17.29 -19.13
C HIS A 704 14.95 -18.48 -19.07
N GLU A 705 16.13 -18.34 -18.46
CA GLU A 705 17.08 -19.44 -18.27
C GLU A 705 16.54 -20.46 -17.27
N ILE A 706 15.93 -19.97 -16.18
CA ILE A 706 15.27 -20.79 -15.17
C ILE A 706 14.00 -21.42 -15.76
N ALA A 707 13.19 -20.67 -16.50
CA ALA A 707 12.00 -21.21 -17.15
C ALA A 707 12.33 -22.31 -18.16
N ASN A 708 13.40 -22.15 -18.94
CA ASN A 708 13.91 -23.18 -19.85
C ASN A 708 14.36 -24.44 -19.09
N LEU A 709 15.04 -24.26 -17.94
CA LEU A 709 15.41 -25.37 -17.07
C LEU A 709 14.19 -26.16 -16.59
N VAL A 710 13.13 -25.47 -16.16
CA VAL A 710 11.86 -26.13 -15.75
C VAL A 710 11.28 -26.94 -16.90
N THR A 711 11.18 -26.38 -18.10
CA THR A 711 10.67 -27.09 -19.28
C THR A 711 11.51 -28.32 -19.63
N MET A 712 12.85 -28.20 -19.60
CA MET A 712 13.75 -29.34 -19.82
C MET A 712 13.52 -30.47 -18.79
N ILE A 713 13.29 -30.11 -17.52
CA ILE A 713 12.99 -31.09 -16.48
C ILE A 713 11.62 -31.73 -16.73
N GLU A 714 10.58 -30.95 -17.02
CA GLU A 714 9.25 -31.51 -17.31
C GLU A 714 9.26 -32.51 -18.48
N GLU A 715 9.99 -32.21 -19.56
CA GLU A 715 10.15 -33.12 -20.71
C GLU A 715 10.74 -34.47 -20.28
N GLN A 716 11.76 -34.46 -19.42
CA GLN A 716 12.44 -35.66 -18.90
C GLN A 716 11.56 -36.54 -18.01
N PHE A 717 10.46 -36.01 -17.45
CA PHE A 717 9.58 -36.69 -16.51
C PHE A 717 8.19 -36.97 -17.08
N THR A 718 7.80 -36.30 -18.16
CA THR A 718 6.54 -36.59 -18.88
C THR A 718 6.58 -37.99 -19.49
N GLU A 719 7.76 -38.44 -19.95
CA GLU A 719 7.97 -39.80 -20.46
C GLU A 719 7.78 -40.90 -19.40
N LEU A 720 7.82 -40.56 -18.11
CA LEU A 720 7.64 -41.52 -17.00
C LEU A 720 6.17 -41.62 -16.53
N ASN A 721 5.31 -40.71 -16.98
CA ASN A 721 3.87 -40.68 -16.63
C ASN A 721 2.99 -41.41 -17.65
N VAL A 722 3.57 -41.88 -18.76
CA VAL A 722 2.96 -42.78 -19.74
C VAL A 722 3.37 -44.21 -19.40
#